data_AF-A0A074S5F2-F1
#
_entry.id   AF-A0A074S5F2-F1
#
_cell.length_a   1.000
_cell.length_b   1.000
_cell.length_c   1.000
_cell.angle_alpha   90.00
_cell.angle_beta   90.00
_cell.angle_gamma   90.00
#
_symmetry.space_group_name_H-M   'P 1'
#
loop_
_entity.id
_entity.type
_entity.pdbx_description
1 polymer ?
#
loop_
_entity_poly.entity_id
_entity_poly.type
_entity_poly.pdbx_seq_one_letter_code
_entity_poly.pdbx_strand_id
1 'polypeptide(L)'
;MSGINLGLERVARLMQLLPRYTRPTVHVAGTNGKGSVTTMIETVLREAGFSTGRLNSPHLVSVWDSISFNTQPIPESRYSSTRQRIQNLDNEHSIGASNFEQHTASALSLFEEEGVDVVVLEVGMGGLTDATNIVPDDAIAISAITSVDYDHQGFLGNTISEIATHKVGIVRPNRICIVGPQAWSEAERTIQERIQTIQAHSIAAPRATLRQWDSNEDGSPPPNFSVSPFHPPPPRPCSVPLPVRGGTLSVLVSLHGEHQLENISTAVAALDALRSHPSSISHFPAFQRINDQHIKTGLRRSRWPGRLSWHAIPSPTPSKELAVLVDGAHNAASATALSAYIDTLDAPSRPIFILALSHSPAKPPATTLAPLLRSGDRVIVTGFSPVEDMPWVCPVESREITAAAENLVGPSGHALIEVDLQSGLARASELADGTQHFVVIAGSLYLVADFYRLGTFVVPHVDGRDDSPAVVAALANYSSDSLILFKKGVTYNLWTPINFGTLKNSEVAFEGNATYPTDIATVQAEVAKSTFPGHWIKIAGTNVTLRGTTDPNWGWIDSHGQQWWDAVQQANRPHGISFVVTNGVVKDMKLWQPIAWNFLFNAGKNIHAFNNRIHAVSTTKAFPFNTDGFAAGGTNLLIENNHIVNGDDCITVGSGANGVHFRNNYCEGGHGMSIGSLGKAGAVASVQNILFENVVMKNHLYGARFKSWTGGNGIARNITWRNIVLNNVPFPIYVTQNYWDQNLGPKPTTDSPNNTNIEDMIFDNFSGTQLDLPYVEGSCVSDPCWYSVANATGKEIIVLDLYHNTTRNVVAKRISGLNPISRAKAAVMCDPTAIDNDVGFVCQNGPYVATPVGYTR
;
A
#
# COMPACT_ATOMS: atom_id res chain seq x y z
N MET A 1 -40.23 -9.65 3.38
CA MET A 1 -39.05 -10.55 3.28
C MET A 1 -38.71 -10.73 1.81
N SER A 2 -37.69 -10.03 1.32
CA SER A 2 -37.22 -10.16 -0.07
C SER A 2 -36.33 -11.40 -0.19
N GLY A 3 -36.84 -12.48 -0.78
CA GLY A 3 -36.00 -13.63 -1.14
C GLY A 3 -34.99 -13.26 -2.23
N ILE A 4 -33.89 -14.02 -2.34
CA ILE A 4 -32.95 -13.92 -3.46
C ILE A 4 -33.69 -14.27 -4.74
N ASN A 5 -33.79 -13.33 -5.67
CA ASN A 5 -34.40 -13.52 -6.99
C ASN A 5 -33.29 -13.46 -8.05
N LEU A 6 -32.92 -14.62 -8.62
CA LEU A 6 -31.88 -14.70 -9.64
C LEU A 6 -32.36 -14.13 -10.97
N GLY A 7 -31.50 -13.37 -11.66
CA GLY A 7 -31.81 -12.72 -12.93
C GLY A 7 -30.83 -11.60 -13.24
N LEU A 8 -30.72 -11.20 -14.52
CA LEU A 8 -29.81 -10.13 -14.96
C LEU A 8 -30.55 -8.82 -15.26
N GLU A 9 -31.88 -8.83 -15.28
CA GLU A 9 -32.71 -7.73 -15.76
C GLU A 9 -32.50 -6.45 -14.94
N ARG A 10 -32.41 -6.58 -13.62
CA ARG A 10 -32.26 -5.43 -12.71
C ARG A 10 -30.87 -4.81 -12.83
N VAL A 11 -29.82 -5.63 -12.72
CA VAL A 11 -28.44 -5.14 -12.89
C VAL A 11 -28.20 -4.60 -14.30
N ALA A 12 -28.81 -5.19 -15.34
CA ALA A 12 -28.73 -4.66 -16.70
C ALA A 12 -29.33 -3.25 -16.82
N ARG A 13 -30.53 -3.03 -16.25
CA ARG A 13 -31.15 -1.70 -16.20
C ARG A 13 -30.26 -0.69 -15.45
N LEU A 14 -29.62 -1.11 -14.37
CA LEU A 14 -28.72 -0.26 -13.59
C LEU A 14 -27.44 0.08 -14.36
N MET A 15 -26.82 -0.90 -15.01
CA MET A 15 -25.62 -0.71 -15.82
C MET A 15 -25.87 0.17 -17.07
N GLN A 16 -27.09 0.21 -17.60
CA GLN A 16 -27.48 1.13 -18.69
C GLN A 16 -27.45 2.60 -18.29
N LEU A 17 -27.52 2.91 -16.98
CA LEU A 17 -27.45 4.27 -16.44
C LEU A 17 -26.00 4.70 -16.15
N LEU A 18 -25.04 3.80 -16.31
CA LEU A 18 -23.62 4.02 -16.01
C LEU A 18 -22.80 4.09 -17.31
N PRO A 19 -21.57 4.64 -17.25
CA PRO A 19 -20.64 4.53 -18.37
C PRO A 19 -20.45 3.07 -18.82
N ARG A 20 -20.30 2.85 -20.13
CA ARG A 20 -20.09 1.51 -20.68
C ARG A 20 -18.80 0.93 -20.10
N TYR A 21 -18.92 -0.26 -19.52
CA TYR A 21 -17.77 -1.03 -19.06
C TYR A 21 -16.98 -1.62 -20.23
N THR A 22 -15.66 -1.40 -20.25
CA THR A 22 -14.79 -1.85 -21.34
C THR A 22 -13.50 -2.53 -20.86
N ARG A 23 -13.31 -2.72 -19.55
CA ARG A 23 -12.07 -3.32 -19.03
C ARG A 23 -11.97 -4.81 -19.38
N PRO A 24 -10.85 -5.29 -19.96
CA PRO A 24 -10.60 -6.71 -20.18
C PRO A 24 -10.80 -7.52 -18.89
N THR A 25 -11.56 -8.61 -18.94
CA THR A 25 -11.99 -9.34 -17.74
C THR A 25 -11.68 -10.83 -17.82
N VAL A 26 -11.05 -11.36 -16.78
CA VAL A 26 -10.95 -12.80 -16.50
C VAL A 26 -12.07 -13.16 -15.54
N HIS A 27 -13.04 -13.98 -15.98
CA HIS A 27 -14.24 -14.28 -15.22
C HIS A 27 -14.21 -15.72 -14.70
N VAL A 28 -14.34 -15.90 -13.38
CA VAL A 28 -14.08 -17.19 -12.73
C VAL A 28 -15.32 -17.69 -11.99
N ALA A 29 -15.85 -18.83 -12.41
CA ALA A 29 -16.94 -19.56 -11.75
C ALA A 29 -16.48 -20.90 -11.19
N GLY A 30 -17.29 -21.50 -10.32
CA GLY A 30 -16.92 -22.72 -9.60
C GLY A 30 -17.66 -22.90 -8.27
N THR A 31 -17.62 -24.10 -7.70
CA THR A 31 -18.03 -24.32 -6.31
C THR A 31 -16.88 -23.91 -5.39
N ASN A 32 -15.73 -24.57 -5.51
CA ASN A 32 -14.55 -24.29 -4.70
C ASN A 32 -13.38 -23.74 -5.54
N GLY A 33 -12.47 -22.98 -4.93
CA GLY A 33 -11.23 -22.53 -5.58
C GLY A 33 -11.29 -21.20 -6.34
N LYS A 34 -12.48 -20.63 -6.57
CA LYS A 34 -12.68 -19.34 -7.26
C LYS A 34 -11.78 -18.21 -6.71
N GLY A 35 -11.87 -17.91 -5.41
CA GLY A 35 -11.03 -16.90 -4.76
C GLY A 35 -9.52 -17.17 -4.86
N SER A 36 -9.08 -18.42 -4.75
CA SER A 36 -7.67 -18.79 -4.91
C SER A 36 -7.18 -18.58 -6.34
N VAL A 37 -7.96 -19.00 -7.34
CA VAL A 37 -7.62 -18.85 -8.77
C VAL A 37 -7.58 -17.38 -9.16
N THR A 38 -8.59 -16.60 -8.76
CA THR A 38 -8.63 -15.15 -9.04
C THR A 38 -7.44 -14.42 -8.41
N THR A 39 -7.07 -14.75 -7.17
CA THR A 39 -5.89 -14.19 -6.49
C THR A 39 -4.59 -14.53 -7.23
N MET A 40 -4.41 -15.79 -7.65
CA MET A 40 -3.20 -16.22 -8.38
C MET A 40 -3.07 -15.49 -9.72
N ILE A 41 -4.16 -15.41 -10.49
CA ILE A 41 -4.17 -14.73 -11.80
C ILE A 41 -3.87 -13.24 -11.61
N GLU A 42 -4.56 -12.58 -10.68
CA GLU A 42 -4.38 -11.15 -10.43
C GLU A 42 -2.95 -10.83 -9.98
N THR A 43 -2.37 -11.63 -9.09
CA THR A 43 -1.00 -11.41 -8.60
C THR A 43 0.01 -11.54 -9.75
N VAL A 44 -0.16 -12.52 -10.65
CA VAL A 44 0.71 -12.68 -11.82
C VAL A 44 0.56 -11.53 -12.81
N LEU A 45 -0.68 -11.08 -13.07
CA LEU A 45 -0.93 -9.92 -13.95
C LEU A 45 -0.27 -8.65 -13.37
N ARG A 46 -0.37 -8.43 -12.06
CA ARG A 46 0.32 -7.31 -11.40
C ARG A 46 1.84 -7.43 -11.54
N GLU A 47 2.42 -8.61 -11.35
CA GLU A 47 3.86 -8.84 -11.57
C GLU A 47 4.29 -8.63 -13.03
N ALA A 48 3.38 -8.83 -13.99
CA ALA A 48 3.61 -8.50 -15.39
C ALA A 48 3.45 -6.98 -15.70
N GLY A 49 3.20 -6.15 -14.68
CA GLY A 49 3.10 -4.70 -14.80
C GLY A 49 1.75 -4.19 -15.32
N PHE A 50 0.68 -4.98 -15.17
CA PHE A 50 -0.69 -4.51 -15.38
C PHE A 50 -1.21 -3.82 -14.13
N SER A 51 -1.97 -2.74 -14.31
CA SER A 51 -2.89 -2.28 -13.27
C SER A 51 -4.10 -3.22 -13.22
N THR A 52 -4.36 -3.79 -12.05
CA THR A 52 -5.40 -4.82 -11.88
C THR A 52 -6.55 -4.33 -11.02
N GLY A 53 -7.77 -4.66 -11.44
CA GLY A 53 -8.96 -4.65 -10.59
C GLY A 53 -9.35 -6.07 -10.21
N ARG A 54 -9.87 -6.30 -9.01
CA ARG A 54 -10.37 -7.62 -8.62
C ARG A 54 -11.56 -7.51 -7.69
N LEU A 55 -12.58 -8.32 -7.96
CA LEU A 55 -13.76 -8.50 -7.11
C LEU A 55 -13.82 -9.95 -6.65
N ASN A 56 -13.94 -10.15 -5.33
CA ASN A 56 -14.11 -11.45 -4.68
C ASN A 56 -15.41 -11.51 -3.88
N SER A 57 -15.93 -12.72 -3.64
CA SER A 57 -17.17 -12.87 -2.88
C SER A 57 -17.23 -14.19 -2.10
N PRO A 58 -17.75 -14.18 -0.85
CA PRO A 58 -18.11 -12.99 -0.06
C PRO A 58 -16.88 -12.15 0.30
N HIS A 59 -17.11 -10.95 0.83
CA HIS A 59 -16.07 -10.14 1.47
C HIS A 59 -15.51 -10.86 2.71
N LEU A 60 -14.32 -10.45 3.18
CA LEU A 60 -13.70 -11.05 4.36
C LEU A 60 -14.08 -10.29 5.62
N VAL A 61 -13.58 -9.06 5.78
CA VAL A 61 -13.79 -8.19 6.94
C VAL A 61 -14.91 -7.19 6.70
N SER A 62 -14.93 -6.54 5.54
CA SER A 62 -15.87 -5.46 5.22
C SER A 62 -16.27 -5.51 3.76
N VAL A 63 -17.49 -5.05 3.41
CA VAL A 63 -18.01 -5.18 2.04
C VAL A 63 -17.09 -4.57 0.97
N TRP A 64 -16.33 -3.52 1.28
CA TRP A 64 -15.40 -2.91 0.31
C TRP A 64 -14.09 -3.69 0.12
N ASP A 65 -13.72 -4.59 1.03
CA ASP A 65 -12.49 -5.38 0.89
C ASP A 65 -12.57 -6.49 -0.16
N SER A 66 -13.79 -6.78 -0.61
CA SER A 66 -14.03 -7.61 -1.79
C SER A 66 -13.50 -6.98 -3.06
N ILE A 67 -13.39 -5.64 -3.11
CA ILE A 67 -12.92 -4.87 -4.26
C ILE A 67 -11.49 -4.45 -3.97
N SER A 68 -10.58 -4.80 -4.88
CA SER A 68 -9.17 -4.43 -4.77
C SER A 68 -8.61 -3.85 -6.06
N PHE A 69 -7.68 -2.91 -5.91
CA PHE A 69 -6.82 -2.41 -6.97
C PHE A 69 -5.38 -2.83 -6.66
N ASN A 70 -4.71 -3.52 -7.59
CA ASN A 70 -3.33 -3.98 -7.43
C ASN A 70 -3.11 -4.70 -6.10
N THR A 71 -3.88 -5.77 -5.82
CA THR A 71 -3.94 -6.54 -4.55
C THR A 71 -4.45 -5.80 -3.30
N GLN A 72 -4.65 -4.48 -3.34
CA GLN A 72 -5.03 -3.69 -2.16
C GLN A 72 -6.54 -3.41 -2.11
N PRO A 73 -7.23 -3.73 -0.99
CA PRO A 73 -8.61 -3.30 -0.75
C PRO A 73 -8.80 -1.80 -1.03
N ILE A 74 -9.95 -1.44 -1.60
CA ILE A 74 -10.29 -0.02 -1.79
C ILE A 74 -10.62 0.66 -0.45
N PRO A 75 -10.44 1.99 -0.31
CA PRO A 75 -10.89 2.70 0.88
C PRO A 75 -12.42 2.69 1.00
N GLU A 76 -12.92 2.58 2.24
CA GLU A 76 -14.36 2.66 2.56
C GLU A 76 -15.02 3.90 1.96
N SER A 77 -14.34 5.05 2.03
CA SER A 77 -14.87 6.33 1.52
C SER A 77 -15.16 6.28 0.02
N ARG A 78 -14.31 5.60 -0.76
CA ARG A 78 -14.45 5.46 -2.21
C ARG A 78 -15.53 4.45 -2.58
N TYR A 79 -15.63 3.36 -1.80
CA TYR A 79 -16.73 2.43 -1.92
C TYR A 79 -18.07 3.10 -1.60
N SER A 80 -18.16 3.78 -0.45
CA SER A 80 -19.39 4.39 0.05
C SER A 80 -19.93 5.47 -0.88
N SER A 81 -19.06 6.35 -1.41
CA SER A 81 -19.48 7.38 -2.36
C SER A 81 -20.03 6.78 -3.65
N THR A 82 -19.37 5.74 -4.18
CA THR A 82 -19.84 5.02 -5.36
C THR A 82 -21.15 4.29 -5.08
N ARG A 83 -21.21 3.55 -3.97
CA ARG A 83 -22.38 2.78 -3.57
C ARG A 83 -23.60 3.68 -3.37
N GLN A 84 -23.41 4.85 -2.76
CA GLN A 84 -24.47 5.84 -2.60
C GLN A 84 -24.97 6.36 -3.95
N ARG A 85 -24.08 6.65 -4.90
CA ARG A 85 -24.48 7.05 -6.27
C ARG A 85 -25.29 5.94 -6.95
N ILE A 86 -24.85 4.69 -6.84
CA ILE A 86 -25.56 3.53 -7.40
C ILE A 86 -26.94 3.35 -6.76
N GLN A 87 -27.03 3.50 -5.43
CA GLN A 87 -28.30 3.42 -4.70
C GLN A 87 -29.26 4.55 -5.08
N ASN A 88 -28.75 5.77 -5.30
CA ASN A 88 -29.58 6.88 -5.79
C ASN A 88 -30.16 6.57 -7.17
N LEU A 89 -29.35 6.05 -8.10
CA LEU A 89 -29.83 5.63 -9.42
C LEU A 89 -30.86 4.51 -9.34
N ASP A 90 -30.64 3.51 -8.48
CA ASP A 90 -31.59 2.41 -8.24
C ASP A 90 -32.96 2.94 -7.75
N ASN A 91 -32.94 3.89 -6.81
CA ASN A 91 -34.13 4.52 -6.25
C ASN A 91 -34.85 5.43 -7.26
N GLU A 92 -34.12 6.34 -7.92
CA GLU A 92 -34.65 7.29 -8.90
C GLU A 92 -35.36 6.58 -10.05
N HIS A 93 -34.84 5.42 -10.48
CA HIS A 93 -35.39 4.64 -11.58
C HIS A 93 -36.25 3.45 -11.15
N SER A 94 -36.49 3.28 -9.84
CA SER A 94 -37.29 2.18 -9.28
C SER A 94 -36.90 0.81 -9.85
N ILE A 95 -35.59 0.52 -9.86
CA ILE A 95 -35.04 -0.72 -10.42
C ILE A 95 -35.21 -1.87 -9.42
N GLY A 96 -34.96 -1.61 -8.13
CA GLY A 96 -35.08 -2.60 -7.06
C GLY A 96 -33.95 -3.64 -7.09
N ALA A 97 -32.74 -3.22 -7.48
CA ALA A 97 -31.56 -4.06 -7.51
C ALA A 97 -31.20 -4.54 -6.10
N SER A 98 -30.86 -5.82 -5.98
CA SER A 98 -30.40 -6.43 -4.74
C SER A 98 -29.06 -5.88 -4.28
N ASN A 99 -28.71 -6.13 -3.01
CA ASN A 99 -27.43 -5.69 -2.45
C ASN A 99 -26.21 -6.18 -3.24
N PHE A 100 -26.26 -7.41 -3.77
CA PHE A 100 -25.17 -7.95 -4.59
C PHE A 100 -25.14 -7.28 -5.98
N GLU A 101 -26.28 -7.04 -6.62
CA GLU A 101 -26.34 -6.34 -7.92
C GLU A 101 -25.81 -4.91 -7.81
N GLN A 102 -26.18 -4.17 -6.76
CA GLN A 102 -25.65 -2.83 -6.49
C GLN A 102 -24.14 -2.86 -6.18
N HIS A 103 -23.67 -3.88 -5.45
CA HIS A 103 -22.26 -4.06 -5.14
C HIS A 103 -21.44 -4.36 -6.39
N THR A 104 -21.91 -5.27 -7.25
CA THR A 104 -21.28 -5.57 -8.55
C THR A 104 -21.25 -4.34 -9.45
N ALA A 105 -22.35 -3.59 -9.55
CA ALA A 105 -22.38 -2.36 -10.33
C ALA A 105 -21.38 -1.31 -9.79
N SER A 106 -21.26 -1.20 -8.46
CA SER A 106 -20.25 -0.34 -7.82
C SER A 106 -18.83 -0.76 -8.19
N ALA A 107 -18.52 -2.07 -8.11
CA ALA A 107 -17.20 -2.61 -8.46
C ALA A 107 -16.84 -2.36 -9.94
N LEU A 108 -17.76 -2.66 -10.86
CA LEU A 108 -17.55 -2.45 -12.29
C LEU A 108 -17.36 -0.96 -12.62
N SER A 109 -18.15 -0.06 -12.01
CA SER A 109 -17.97 1.40 -12.15
C SER A 109 -16.59 1.84 -11.65
N LEU A 110 -16.15 1.34 -10.50
CA LEU A 110 -14.85 1.66 -9.92
C LEU A 110 -13.68 1.19 -10.80
N PHE A 111 -13.75 -0.02 -11.36
CA PHE A 111 -12.71 -0.52 -12.26
C PHE A 111 -12.62 0.31 -13.55
N GLU A 112 -13.76 0.72 -14.10
CA GLU A 112 -13.80 1.58 -15.29
C GLU A 112 -13.26 2.98 -14.98
N GLU A 113 -13.67 3.59 -13.86
CA GLU A 113 -13.22 4.91 -13.42
C GLU A 113 -11.73 4.97 -13.08
N GLU A 114 -11.20 3.92 -12.44
CA GLU A 114 -9.77 3.81 -12.16
C GLU A 114 -8.95 3.54 -13.43
N GLY A 115 -9.60 3.09 -14.52
CA GLY A 115 -8.94 2.82 -15.78
C GLY A 115 -7.98 1.64 -15.72
N VAL A 116 -8.27 0.62 -14.91
CA VAL A 116 -7.40 -0.57 -14.77
C VAL A 116 -7.20 -1.28 -16.11
N ASP A 117 -6.05 -1.93 -16.29
CA ASP A 117 -5.72 -2.64 -17.54
C ASP A 117 -6.51 -3.95 -17.68
N VAL A 118 -6.79 -4.61 -16.55
CA VAL A 118 -7.46 -5.90 -16.51
C VAL A 118 -8.20 -6.10 -15.19
N VAL A 119 -9.36 -6.75 -15.26
CA VAL A 119 -10.16 -7.14 -14.09
C VAL A 119 -10.16 -8.66 -13.93
N VAL A 120 -10.03 -9.14 -12.70
CA VAL A 120 -10.22 -10.54 -12.34
C VAL A 120 -11.46 -10.65 -11.47
N LEU A 121 -12.51 -11.26 -12.01
CA LEU A 121 -13.87 -11.20 -11.48
C LEU A 121 -14.30 -12.58 -10.99
N GLU A 122 -14.54 -12.71 -9.68
CA GLU A 122 -15.16 -13.89 -9.09
C GLU A 122 -16.68 -13.84 -9.22
N VAL A 123 -17.30 -14.94 -9.63
CA VAL A 123 -18.75 -15.13 -9.59
C VAL A 123 -19.23 -15.30 -8.15
N GLY A 124 -20.31 -14.59 -7.79
CA GLY A 124 -21.00 -14.71 -6.50
C GLY A 124 -21.61 -16.08 -6.28
N MET A 125 -22.64 -16.40 -7.05
CA MET A 125 -23.36 -17.66 -6.98
C MET A 125 -23.75 -18.19 -8.37
N GLY A 126 -23.47 -19.46 -8.64
CA GLY A 126 -23.79 -20.07 -9.93
C GLY A 126 -22.89 -19.55 -11.05
N GLY A 127 -23.41 -18.63 -11.86
CA GLY A 127 -22.73 -18.05 -13.04
C GLY A 127 -23.72 -17.44 -14.02
N LEU A 128 -24.60 -18.26 -14.61
CA LEU A 128 -25.55 -17.89 -15.65
C LEU A 128 -26.38 -16.64 -15.32
N THR A 129 -26.89 -16.56 -14.10
CA THR A 129 -27.77 -15.50 -13.59
C THR A 129 -27.11 -14.67 -12.50
N ASP A 130 -25.80 -14.79 -12.33
CA ASP A 130 -25.04 -14.01 -11.36
C ASP A 130 -24.85 -12.57 -11.83
N ALA A 131 -24.91 -11.58 -10.94
CA ALA A 131 -24.78 -10.17 -11.31
C ALA A 131 -23.48 -9.86 -12.06
N THR A 132 -22.39 -10.59 -11.80
CA THR A 132 -21.11 -10.43 -12.50
C THR A 132 -21.17 -10.84 -13.97
N ASN A 133 -22.17 -11.63 -14.36
CA ASN A 133 -22.40 -12.05 -15.74
C ASN A 133 -22.97 -10.92 -16.63
N ILE A 134 -23.15 -9.71 -16.08
CA ILE A 134 -23.50 -8.51 -16.85
C ILE A 134 -22.34 -7.95 -17.68
N VAL A 135 -21.11 -8.42 -17.44
CA VAL A 135 -19.93 -7.98 -18.20
C VAL A 135 -20.14 -8.25 -19.70
N PRO A 136 -19.93 -7.23 -20.57
CA PRO A 136 -20.06 -7.39 -22.00
C PRO A 136 -19.14 -8.45 -22.61
N ASP A 137 -19.63 -9.17 -23.62
CA ASP A 137 -18.89 -10.26 -24.29
C ASP A 137 -17.56 -9.82 -24.92
N ASP A 138 -17.50 -8.56 -25.38
CA ASP A 138 -16.29 -7.95 -25.94
C ASP A 138 -15.23 -7.66 -24.87
N ALA A 139 -15.62 -7.51 -23.60
CA ALA A 139 -14.73 -7.32 -22.46
C ALA A 139 -14.22 -8.64 -21.84
N ILE A 140 -14.89 -9.77 -22.05
CA ILE A 140 -14.44 -11.08 -21.53
C ILE A 140 -13.21 -11.56 -22.29
N ALA A 141 -12.06 -11.60 -21.61
CA ALA A 141 -10.82 -12.16 -22.14
C ALA A 141 -10.81 -13.68 -22.04
N ILE A 142 -11.10 -14.21 -20.85
CA ILE A 142 -11.16 -15.64 -20.56
C ILE A 142 -12.23 -15.91 -19.51
N SER A 143 -12.96 -17.01 -19.67
CA SER A 143 -13.76 -17.63 -18.61
C SER A 143 -13.01 -18.82 -18.01
N ALA A 144 -13.07 -19.03 -16.70
CA ALA A 144 -12.50 -20.21 -16.05
C ALA A 144 -13.52 -20.87 -15.14
N ILE A 145 -13.68 -22.19 -15.26
CA ILE A 145 -14.54 -23.01 -14.41
C ILE A 145 -13.63 -23.84 -13.51
N THR A 146 -13.60 -23.52 -12.21
CA THR A 146 -12.90 -24.33 -11.19
C THR A 146 -13.73 -25.58 -10.84
N SER A 147 -13.45 -26.25 -9.73
CA SER A 147 -14.18 -27.48 -9.38
C SER A 147 -15.67 -27.24 -9.14
N VAL A 148 -16.50 -28.16 -9.66
CA VAL A 148 -17.95 -28.20 -9.46
C VAL A 148 -18.29 -29.29 -8.44
N ASP A 149 -19.10 -28.94 -7.45
CA ASP A 149 -19.59 -29.85 -6.41
C ASP A 149 -20.95 -29.37 -5.88
N TYR A 150 -21.63 -30.20 -5.08
CA TYR A 150 -22.90 -29.86 -4.44
C TYR A 150 -22.77 -28.64 -3.53
N ASP A 151 -23.47 -27.58 -3.90
CA ASP A 151 -23.57 -26.34 -3.12
C ASP A 151 -24.77 -25.53 -3.59
N HIS A 152 -25.36 -24.72 -2.69
CA HIS A 152 -26.51 -23.86 -2.98
C HIS A 152 -27.66 -24.57 -3.74
N GLN A 153 -27.96 -25.84 -3.40
CA GLN A 153 -28.93 -26.67 -4.13
C GLN A 153 -30.34 -26.06 -4.23
N GLY A 154 -30.74 -25.26 -3.24
CA GLY A 154 -32.00 -24.51 -3.27
C GLY A 154 -32.11 -23.45 -4.38
N PHE A 155 -30.98 -23.09 -5.02
CA PHE A 155 -30.91 -22.08 -6.07
C PHE A 155 -30.37 -22.62 -7.41
N LEU A 156 -29.41 -23.55 -7.35
CA LEU A 156 -28.66 -24.00 -8.54
C LEU A 156 -29.12 -25.37 -9.09
N GLY A 157 -29.99 -26.08 -8.37
CA GLY A 157 -30.44 -27.43 -8.72
C GLY A 157 -29.92 -28.49 -7.75
N ASN A 158 -30.49 -29.69 -7.86
CA ASN A 158 -30.22 -30.81 -6.97
C ASN A 158 -29.21 -31.81 -7.55
N THR A 159 -28.75 -31.59 -8.79
CA THR A 159 -27.80 -32.47 -9.49
C THR A 159 -26.50 -31.75 -9.88
N ILE A 160 -25.43 -32.52 -10.08
CA ILE A 160 -24.14 -31.97 -10.53
C ILE A 160 -24.28 -31.33 -11.92
N SER A 161 -25.04 -31.91 -12.84
CA SER A 161 -25.27 -31.32 -14.16
C SER A 161 -26.01 -29.97 -14.10
N GLU A 162 -27.03 -29.81 -13.26
CA GLU A 162 -27.72 -28.51 -13.09
C GLU A 162 -26.77 -27.43 -12.57
N ILE A 163 -25.98 -27.77 -11.54
CA ILE A 163 -24.98 -26.87 -10.95
C ILE A 163 -23.91 -26.51 -11.99
N ALA A 164 -23.42 -27.48 -12.75
CA ALA A 164 -22.44 -27.26 -13.82
C ALA A 164 -23.00 -26.35 -14.92
N THR A 165 -24.27 -26.54 -15.31
CA THR A 165 -24.99 -25.71 -16.30
C THR A 165 -25.04 -24.25 -15.87
N HIS A 166 -25.33 -23.98 -14.60
CA HIS A 166 -25.28 -22.62 -14.08
C HIS A 166 -23.87 -22.03 -14.16
N LYS A 167 -22.84 -22.77 -13.76
CA LYS A 167 -21.46 -22.25 -13.69
C LYS A 167 -20.86 -21.95 -15.07
N VAL A 168 -21.03 -22.86 -16.03
CA VAL A 168 -20.54 -22.67 -17.41
C VAL A 168 -21.31 -21.56 -18.15
N GLY A 169 -22.41 -21.05 -17.58
CA GLY A 169 -23.17 -19.92 -18.12
C GLY A 169 -22.41 -18.59 -18.25
N ILE A 170 -21.20 -18.50 -17.69
CA ILE A 170 -20.31 -17.33 -17.88
C ILE A 170 -19.52 -17.37 -19.20
N VAL A 171 -19.53 -18.49 -19.91
CA VAL A 171 -18.75 -18.66 -21.16
C VAL A 171 -19.35 -17.83 -22.29
N ARG A 172 -18.49 -17.22 -23.11
CA ARG A 172 -18.89 -16.36 -24.23
C ARG A 172 -18.53 -16.96 -25.59
N PRO A 173 -19.34 -16.74 -26.64
CA PRO A 173 -19.05 -17.21 -27.98
C PRO A 173 -17.68 -16.76 -28.48
N ASN A 174 -16.93 -17.65 -29.15
CA ASN A 174 -15.60 -17.39 -29.69
C ASN A 174 -14.52 -16.97 -28.65
N ARG A 175 -14.82 -17.02 -27.35
CA ARG A 175 -13.87 -16.80 -26.26
C ARG A 175 -13.32 -18.10 -25.72
N ILE A 176 -12.29 -17.99 -24.88
CA ILE A 176 -11.61 -19.14 -24.29
C ILE A 176 -12.27 -19.47 -22.95
N CYS A 177 -12.55 -20.76 -22.74
CA CYS A 177 -12.97 -21.31 -21.46
C CYS A 177 -11.91 -22.30 -20.95
N ILE A 178 -11.34 -22.01 -19.78
CA ILE A 178 -10.50 -22.95 -19.05
C ILE A 178 -11.39 -23.86 -18.20
N VAL A 179 -11.21 -25.17 -18.35
CA VAL A 179 -11.89 -26.18 -17.53
C VAL A 179 -10.89 -26.76 -16.55
N GLY A 180 -11.03 -26.37 -15.28
CA GLY A 180 -10.25 -26.92 -14.16
C GLY A 180 -10.55 -28.41 -13.94
N PRO A 181 -9.68 -29.15 -13.24
CA PRO A 181 -9.93 -30.54 -12.88
C PRO A 181 -11.28 -30.72 -12.15
N GLN A 182 -12.05 -31.74 -12.54
CA GLN A 182 -13.37 -32.04 -11.98
C GLN A 182 -13.36 -33.39 -11.26
N ALA A 183 -14.00 -33.45 -10.09
CA ALA A 183 -14.19 -34.71 -9.38
C ALA A 183 -15.31 -35.57 -9.99
N TRP A 184 -16.28 -34.92 -10.64
CA TRP A 184 -17.47 -35.54 -11.22
C TRP A 184 -17.37 -35.52 -12.75
N SER A 185 -17.37 -36.71 -13.37
CA SER A 185 -17.37 -36.83 -14.84
C SER A 185 -18.62 -36.22 -15.49
N GLU A 186 -19.74 -36.19 -14.76
CA GLU A 186 -20.98 -35.52 -15.15
C GLU A 186 -20.81 -34.01 -15.30
N ALA A 187 -20.07 -33.37 -14.38
CA ALA A 187 -19.76 -31.93 -14.46
C ALA A 187 -18.91 -31.63 -15.70
N GLU A 188 -17.83 -32.39 -15.90
CA GLU A 188 -16.95 -32.24 -17.05
C GLU A 188 -17.71 -32.39 -18.38
N ARG A 189 -18.54 -33.43 -18.50
CA ARG A 189 -19.38 -33.63 -19.69
C ARG A 189 -20.30 -32.44 -19.95
N THR A 190 -21.04 -32.00 -18.93
CA THR A 190 -21.99 -30.88 -19.04
C THR A 190 -21.29 -29.59 -19.45
N ILE A 191 -20.12 -29.30 -18.87
CA ILE A 191 -19.32 -28.13 -19.20
C ILE A 191 -18.88 -28.18 -20.67
N GLN A 192 -18.34 -29.32 -21.13
CA GLN A 192 -17.87 -29.48 -22.51
C GLN A 192 -19.01 -29.36 -23.53
N GLU A 193 -20.15 -30.01 -23.30
CA GLU A 193 -21.33 -29.92 -24.17
C GLU A 193 -21.82 -28.47 -24.30
N ARG A 194 -21.80 -27.70 -23.21
CA ARG A 194 -22.23 -26.31 -23.24
C ARG A 194 -21.21 -25.39 -23.91
N ILE A 195 -19.92 -25.59 -23.71
CA ILE A 195 -18.85 -24.86 -24.41
C ILE A 195 -18.97 -25.08 -25.93
N GLN A 196 -19.22 -26.31 -26.36
CA GLN A 196 -19.45 -26.65 -27.78
C GLN A 196 -20.70 -25.94 -28.32
N THR A 197 -21.79 -25.95 -27.57
CA THR A 197 -23.06 -25.29 -27.96
C THR A 197 -22.89 -23.77 -28.12
N ILE A 198 -22.08 -23.13 -27.26
CA ILE A 198 -21.79 -21.69 -27.30
C ILE A 198 -20.75 -21.34 -28.38
N GLN A 199 -20.09 -22.34 -28.98
CA GLN A 199 -18.97 -22.16 -29.92
C GLN A 199 -17.78 -21.42 -29.29
N ALA A 200 -17.43 -21.80 -28.06
CA ALA A 200 -16.26 -21.29 -27.35
C ALA A 200 -15.06 -22.27 -27.45
N HIS A 201 -13.85 -21.76 -27.26
CA HIS A 201 -12.63 -22.57 -27.24
C HIS A 201 -12.47 -23.24 -25.87
N SER A 202 -12.51 -24.57 -25.82
CA SER A 202 -12.28 -25.34 -24.60
C SER A 202 -10.79 -25.63 -24.40
N ILE A 203 -10.26 -25.33 -23.21
CA ILE A 203 -8.90 -25.71 -22.81
C ILE A 203 -8.99 -26.41 -21.44
N ALA A 204 -8.68 -27.70 -21.41
CA ALA A 204 -8.55 -28.42 -20.14
C ALA A 204 -7.28 -27.97 -19.40
N ALA A 205 -7.35 -27.85 -18.08
CA ALA A 205 -6.22 -27.54 -17.21
C ALA A 205 -5.67 -28.84 -16.58
N PRO A 206 -4.55 -29.40 -17.07
CA PRO A 206 -4.01 -30.64 -16.53
C PRO A 206 -3.52 -30.44 -15.09
N ARG A 207 -3.74 -31.44 -14.22
CA ARG A 207 -3.43 -31.35 -12.79
C ARG A 207 -1.92 -31.17 -12.55
N ALA A 208 -1.58 -30.19 -11.70
CA ALA A 208 -0.22 -29.97 -11.26
C ALA A 208 0.22 -31.10 -10.32
N THR A 209 1.51 -31.44 -10.37
CA THR A 209 2.11 -32.48 -9.53
C THR A 209 3.13 -31.89 -8.59
N LEU A 210 3.25 -32.47 -7.40
CA LEU A 210 4.33 -32.11 -6.49
C LEU A 210 5.67 -32.59 -7.05
N ARG A 211 6.71 -31.80 -6.78
CA ARG A 211 8.10 -32.17 -7.07
C ARG A 211 8.97 -31.94 -5.84
N GLN A 212 10.17 -32.49 -5.87
CA GLN A 212 11.18 -32.18 -4.86
C GLN A 212 11.68 -30.74 -5.03
N TRP A 213 12.16 -30.16 -3.93
CA TRP A 213 12.81 -28.86 -3.93
C TRP A 213 14.08 -28.91 -4.78
N ASP A 214 14.23 -27.98 -5.72
CA ASP A 214 15.42 -27.86 -6.54
C ASP A 214 16.11 -26.53 -6.23
N SER A 215 17.26 -26.58 -5.56
CA SER A 215 17.97 -25.37 -5.13
C SER A 215 18.43 -24.48 -6.28
N ASN A 216 18.58 -25.02 -7.49
CA ASN A 216 18.95 -24.24 -8.68
C ASN A 216 17.76 -23.45 -9.23
N GLU A 217 16.55 -23.99 -9.11
CA GLU A 217 15.31 -23.35 -9.61
C GLU A 217 14.58 -22.53 -8.54
N ASP A 218 14.55 -23.02 -7.29
CA ASP A 218 13.72 -22.48 -6.21
C ASP A 218 14.49 -21.56 -5.24
N GLY A 219 15.83 -21.66 -5.26
CA GLY A 219 16.74 -21.07 -4.28
C GLY A 219 16.87 -21.92 -3.02
N SER A 220 17.41 -21.35 -1.94
CA SER A 220 17.53 -22.07 -0.66
C SER A 220 16.16 -22.35 -0.04
N PRO A 221 15.92 -23.58 0.48
CA PRO A 221 14.66 -23.92 1.13
C PRO A 221 14.47 -23.08 2.41
N PRO A 222 13.27 -22.55 2.65
CA PRO A 222 12.91 -21.96 3.94
C PRO A 222 12.97 -22.99 5.07
N PRO A 223 12.99 -22.54 6.34
CA PRO A 223 12.82 -23.44 7.49
C PRO A 223 11.55 -24.29 7.38
N ASN A 224 11.60 -25.51 7.90
CA ASN A 224 10.43 -26.38 8.03
C ASN A 224 9.42 -25.79 9.01
N PHE A 225 8.18 -26.27 8.91
CA PHE A 225 7.13 -25.93 9.86
C PHE A 225 7.58 -26.21 11.30
N SER A 226 7.33 -25.26 12.19
CA SER A 226 7.59 -25.38 13.62
C SER A 226 6.57 -24.54 14.38
N VAL A 227 6.12 -25.03 15.54
CA VAL A 227 5.17 -24.30 16.40
C VAL A 227 5.92 -23.34 17.33
N SER A 228 7.06 -23.75 17.88
CA SER A 228 7.86 -22.91 18.80
C SER A 228 9.36 -23.16 18.63
N PRO A 229 10.15 -22.17 18.13
CA PRO A 229 9.69 -20.90 17.56
C PRO A 229 8.82 -21.12 16.31
N PHE A 230 7.83 -20.26 16.11
CA PHE A 230 6.89 -20.42 15.02
C PHE A 230 7.55 -20.19 13.66
N HIS A 231 7.41 -21.18 12.77
CA HIS A 231 7.73 -21.09 11.36
C HIS A 231 6.56 -21.68 10.58
N PRO A 232 5.91 -20.92 9.67
CA PRO A 232 4.83 -21.48 8.86
C PRO A 232 5.39 -22.52 7.88
N PRO A 233 4.55 -23.44 7.37
CA PRO A 233 5.00 -24.41 6.37
C PRO A 233 5.55 -23.70 5.12
N PRO A 234 6.65 -24.19 4.53
CA PRO A 234 7.22 -23.56 3.34
C PRO A 234 6.28 -23.68 2.13
N PRO A 235 6.41 -22.77 1.12
CA PRO A 235 5.78 -22.96 -0.18
C PRO A 235 6.14 -24.32 -0.77
N ARG A 236 5.19 -24.95 -1.47
CA ARG A 236 5.43 -26.29 -2.04
C ARG A 236 5.92 -26.19 -3.49
N PRO A 237 7.03 -26.87 -3.84
CA PRO A 237 7.44 -27.03 -5.23
C PRO A 237 6.46 -27.88 -6.02
N CYS A 238 6.00 -27.39 -7.16
CA CYS A 238 5.15 -28.16 -8.08
C CYS A 238 5.55 -27.95 -9.54
N SER A 239 5.15 -28.91 -10.38
CA SER A 239 5.25 -28.89 -11.84
C SER A 239 3.87 -28.69 -12.43
N VAL A 240 3.69 -27.63 -13.22
CA VAL A 240 2.39 -27.27 -13.81
C VAL A 240 2.46 -27.36 -15.34
N PRO A 241 1.66 -28.21 -16.00
CA PRO A 241 1.63 -28.28 -17.46
C PRO A 241 1.12 -26.98 -18.11
N LEU A 242 1.68 -26.64 -19.28
CA LEU A 242 1.26 -25.50 -20.10
C LEU A 242 0.42 -26.01 -21.29
N PRO A 243 -0.93 -25.96 -21.22
CA PRO A 243 -1.78 -26.64 -22.19
C PRO A 243 -1.81 -25.98 -23.59
N VAL A 244 -1.43 -24.71 -23.71
CA VAL A 244 -1.44 -24.00 -25.01
C VAL A 244 -0.06 -24.06 -25.66
N ARG A 245 0.99 -23.75 -24.89
CA ARG A 245 2.36 -23.75 -25.41
C ARG A 245 3.06 -25.10 -25.39
N GLY A 246 2.55 -26.06 -24.61
CA GLY A 246 3.26 -27.30 -24.31
C GLY A 246 4.37 -27.13 -23.28
N GLY A 247 4.81 -28.25 -22.70
CA GLY A 247 5.83 -28.30 -21.65
C GLY A 247 5.27 -28.15 -20.23
N THR A 248 6.16 -27.95 -19.27
CA THR A 248 5.85 -27.82 -17.84
C THR A 248 6.62 -26.65 -17.23
N LEU A 249 5.99 -25.99 -16.26
CA LEU A 249 6.58 -24.91 -15.49
C LEU A 249 6.82 -25.36 -14.04
N SER A 250 8.06 -25.24 -13.58
CA SER A 250 8.43 -25.42 -12.17
C SER A 250 8.08 -24.15 -11.39
N VAL A 251 7.19 -24.26 -10.41
CA VAL A 251 6.74 -23.12 -9.59
C VAL A 251 6.73 -23.46 -8.10
N LEU A 252 6.65 -22.43 -7.26
CA LEU A 252 6.40 -22.55 -5.82
C LEU A 252 4.98 -22.07 -5.52
N VAL A 253 4.13 -22.93 -4.96
CA VAL A 253 2.78 -22.55 -4.53
C VAL A 253 2.80 -22.17 -3.04
N SER A 254 2.40 -20.93 -2.74
CA SER A 254 2.34 -20.43 -1.36
C SER A 254 1.00 -20.61 -0.68
N LEU A 255 -0.07 -20.91 -1.43
CA LEU A 255 -1.33 -21.32 -0.82
C LEU A 255 -1.24 -22.80 -0.42
N HIS A 256 -1.68 -23.11 0.78
CA HIS A 256 -1.56 -24.43 1.38
C HIS A 256 -2.74 -25.36 1.01
N GLY A 257 -2.54 -26.67 1.19
CA GLY A 257 -3.54 -27.72 0.90
C GLY A 257 -3.41 -28.32 -0.51
N GLU A 258 -3.76 -29.60 -0.65
CA GLU A 258 -3.62 -30.31 -1.94
C GLU A 258 -4.56 -29.81 -3.04
N HIS A 259 -5.74 -29.32 -2.67
CA HIS A 259 -6.70 -28.72 -3.60
C HIS A 259 -6.10 -27.52 -4.36
N GLN A 260 -5.04 -26.89 -3.83
CA GLN A 260 -4.35 -25.81 -4.53
C GLN A 260 -3.61 -26.28 -5.78
N LEU A 261 -3.33 -27.59 -5.93
CA LEU A 261 -2.78 -28.15 -7.17
C LEU A 261 -3.78 -28.06 -8.34
N GLU A 262 -5.07 -28.10 -8.08
CA GLU A 262 -6.12 -27.95 -9.09
C GLU A 262 -6.38 -26.47 -9.39
N ASN A 263 -6.32 -25.64 -8.35
CA ASN A 263 -6.43 -24.18 -8.49
C ASN A 263 -5.26 -23.61 -9.31
N ILE A 264 -4.02 -24.01 -9.00
CA ILE A 264 -2.84 -23.54 -9.73
C ILE A 264 -2.83 -24.02 -11.18
N SER A 265 -3.30 -25.24 -11.45
CA SER A 265 -3.52 -25.72 -12.82
C SER A 265 -4.46 -24.80 -13.58
N THR A 266 -5.60 -24.45 -12.98
CA THR A 266 -6.60 -23.58 -13.60
C THR A 266 -6.04 -22.18 -13.84
N ALA A 267 -5.35 -21.61 -12.85
CA ALA A 267 -4.74 -20.28 -12.96
C ALA A 267 -3.64 -20.22 -14.02
N VAL A 268 -2.72 -21.20 -14.03
CA VAL A 268 -1.62 -21.26 -15.00
C VAL A 268 -2.16 -21.54 -16.40
N ALA A 269 -3.16 -22.40 -16.57
CA ALA A 269 -3.79 -22.62 -17.87
C ALA A 269 -4.46 -21.35 -18.41
N ALA A 270 -5.12 -20.56 -17.55
CA ALA A 270 -5.66 -19.26 -17.93
C ALA A 270 -4.56 -18.27 -18.35
N LEU A 271 -3.47 -18.17 -17.57
CA LEU A 271 -2.34 -17.30 -17.88
C LEU A 271 -1.59 -17.72 -19.16
N ASP A 272 -1.45 -19.03 -19.41
CA ASP A 272 -0.86 -19.57 -20.63
C ASP A 272 -1.75 -19.28 -21.85
N ALA A 273 -3.06 -19.41 -21.71
CA ALA A 273 -4.01 -19.06 -22.75
C ALA A 273 -4.06 -17.54 -23.03
N LEU A 274 -4.06 -16.70 -21.97
CA LEU A 274 -4.05 -15.24 -22.11
C LEU A 274 -2.87 -14.77 -22.95
N ARG A 275 -1.68 -15.29 -22.68
CA ARG A 275 -0.43 -14.83 -23.31
C ARG A 275 -0.12 -15.48 -24.66
N SER A 276 -0.76 -16.62 -25.00
CA SER A 276 -0.34 -17.42 -26.15
C SER A 276 -1.45 -17.92 -27.07
N HIS A 277 -2.72 -17.95 -26.64
CA HIS A 277 -3.79 -18.44 -27.51
C HIS A 277 -4.15 -17.41 -28.59
N PRO A 278 -4.30 -17.79 -29.88
CA PRO A 278 -4.57 -16.85 -30.97
C PRO A 278 -5.81 -15.96 -30.76
N SER A 279 -6.89 -16.52 -30.20
CA SER A 279 -8.10 -15.75 -29.85
C SER A 279 -7.81 -14.68 -28.78
N SER A 280 -6.96 -14.97 -27.79
CA SER A 280 -6.60 -13.96 -26.77
C SER A 280 -5.74 -12.86 -27.39
N ILE A 281 -4.67 -13.23 -28.11
CA ILE A 281 -3.72 -12.27 -28.70
C ILE A 281 -4.40 -11.31 -29.68
N SER A 282 -5.33 -11.81 -30.48
CA SER A 282 -6.03 -10.98 -31.48
C SER A 282 -6.93 -9.92 -30.85
N HIS A 283 -7.54 -10.22 -29.70
CA HIS A 283 -8.46 -9.28 -29.02
C HIS A 283 -7.75 -8.44 -27.95
N PHE A 284 -6.75 -9.00 -27.28
CA PHE A 284 -6.07 -8.40 -26.12
C PHE A 284 -4.54 -8.60 -26.21
N PRO A 285 -3.87 -7.92 -27.16
CA PRO A 285 -2.45 -8.15 -27.44
C PRO A 285 -1.51 -7.83 -26.26
N ALA A 286 -1.94 -6.97 -25.33
CA ALA A 286 -1.14 -6.59 -24.17
C ALA A 286 -0.73 -7.81 -23.31
N PHE A 287 -1.55 -8.87 -23.24
CA PHE A 287 -1.26 -10.08 -22.45
C PHE A 287 -0.01 -10.86 -22.92
N GLN A 288 0.51 -10.60 -24.13
CA GLN A 288 1.79 -11.16 -24.58
C GLN A 288 2.98 -10.76 -23.69
N ARG A 289 2.84 -9.70 -22.87
CA ARG A 289 3.85 -9.27 -21.89
C ARG A 289 4.08 -10.31 -20.77
N ILE A 290 3.12 -11.20 -20.50
CA ILE A 290 3.23 -12.20 -19.44
C ILE A 290 4.31 -13.23 -19.83
N ASN A 291 5.31 -13.42 -18.97
CA ASN A 291 6.38 -14.40 -19.17
C ASN A 291 6.43 -15.41 -18.00
N ASP A 292 7.27 -16.43 -18.12
CA ASP A 292 7.39 -17.51 -17.13
C ASP A 292 7.86 -16.99 -15.76
N GLN A 293 8.70 -15.94 -15.73
CA GLN A 293 9.16 -15.34 -14.48
C GLN A 293 8.04 -14.59 -13.76
N HIS A 294 7.16 -13.88 -14.48
CA HIS A 294 5.97 -13.24 -13.89
C HIS A 294 5.07 -14.30 -13.24
N ILE A 295 4.85 -15.43 -13.90
CA ILE A 295 4.06 -16.54 -13.37
C ILE A 295 4.72 -17.13 -12.11
N LYS A 296 6.03 -17.47 -12.18
CA LYS A 296 6.79 -18.01 -11.04
C LYS A 296 6.75 -17.06 -9.83
N THR A 297 7.07 -15.78 -10.04
CA THR A 297 7.09 -14.78 -8.96
C THR A 297 5.69 -14.52 -8.40
N GLY A 298 4.69 -14.38 -9.26
CA GLY A 298 3.32 -14.08 -8.84
C GLY A 298 2.70 -15.21 -8.01
N LEU A 299 2.90 -16.47 -8.40
CA LEU A 299 2.43 -17.62 -7.64
C LEU A 299 3.11 -17.74 -6.27
N ARG A 300 4.42 -17.47 -6.20
CA ARG A 300 5.18 -17.42 -4.93
C ARG A 300 4.72 -16.28 -4.01
N ARG A 301 4.19 -15.19 -4.58
CA ARG A 301 3.70 -14.03 -3.83
C ARG A 301 2.21 -14.08 -3.52
N SER A 302 1.47 -15.00 -4.13
CA SER A 302 0.03 -15.13 -3.92
C SER A 302 -0.27 -15.40 -2.44
N ARG A 303 -1.20 -14.63 -1.87
CA ARG A 303 -1.69 -14.76 -0.49
C ARG A 303 -3.20 -14.63 -0.51
N TRP A 304 -3.88 -15.53 0.19
CA TRP A 304 -5.34 -15.52 0.25
C TRP A 304 -5.82 -15.67 1.70
N PRO A 305 -6.09 -14.55 2.39
CA PRO A 305 -6.51 -14.54 3.78
C PRO A 305 -7.73 -15.45 4.04
N GLY A 306 -7.72 -16.17 5.15
CA GLY A 306 -8.80 -17.06 5.56
C GLY A 306 -8.88 -18.39 4.80
N ARG A 307 -7.87 -18.73 3.99
CA ARG A 307 -7.75 -20.04 3.31
C ARG A 307 -6.43 -20.71 3.67
N LEU A 308 -6.48 -21.59 4.66
CA LEU A 308 -5.34 -22.23 5.30
C LEU A 308 -4.20 -21.24 5.59
N SER A 309 -4.56 -20.06 6.10
CA SER A 309 -3.63 -18.97 6.34
C SER A 309 -3.04 -19.05 7.74
N TRP A 310 -1.72 -19.03 7.84
CA TRP A 310 -0.98 -19.10 9.10
C TRP A 310 -0.63 -17.72 9.65
N HIS A 311 -0.75 -17.58 10.96
CA HIS A 311 -0.47 -16.35 11.73
C HIS A 311 0.25 -16.68 13.03
N ALA A 312 1.09 -15.75 13.48
CA ALA A 312 1.63 -15.76 14.84
C ALA A 312 0.99 -14.61 15.61
N ILE A 313 0.34 -14.89 16.73
CA ILE A 313 -0.24 -13.84 17.58
C ILE A 313 0.46 -13.79 18.95
N PRO A 314 0.58 -12.61 19.59
CA PRO A 314 1.13 -12.50 20.93
C PRO A 314 0.33 -13.34 21.95
N SER A 315 1.03 -14.12 22.79
CA SER A 315 0.41 -14.80 23.94
C SER A 315 0.33 -13.86 25.15
N PRO A 316 -0.73 -13.94 25.98
CA PRO A 316 -0.79 -13.28 27.29
C PRO A 316 0.33 -13.71 28.26
N THR A 317 0.92 -14.90 28.07
CA THR A 317 2.12 -15.32 28.79
C THR A 317 3.37 -14.71 28.16
N PRO A 318 4.12 -13.84 28.87
CA PRO A 318 5.31 -13.19 28.34
C PRO A 318 6.34 -14.25 27.92
N SER A 319 6.84 -14.18 26.67
CA SER A 319 7.86 -15.04 26.01
C SER A 319 7.40 -16.07 24.96
N LYS A 320 6.11 -16.18 24.61
CA LYS A 320 5.66 -17.10 23.54
C LYS A 320 4.70 -16.44 22.53
N GLU A 321 4.87 -16.78 21.26
CA GLU A 321 3.88 -16.54 20.21
C GLU A 321 2.94 -17.75 20.11
N LEU A 322 1.66 -17.52 19.83
CA LEU A 322 0.69 -18.57 19.54
C LEU A 322 0.56 -18.73 18.02
N ALA A 323 0.86 -19.94 17.53
CA ALA A 323 0.68 -20.30 16.14
C ALA A 323 -0.81 -20.55 15.84
N VAL A 324 -1.38 -19.81 14.88
CA VAL A 324 -2.80 -19.87 14.54
C VAL A 324 -2.98 -20.14 13.04
N LEU A 325 -3.64 -21.24 12.71
CA LEU A 325 -4.14 -21.55 11.38
C LEU A 325 -5.59 -21.08 11.25
N VAL A 326 -5.89 -20.29 10.22
CA VAL A 326 -7.22 -19.71 10.01
C VAL A 326 -7.77 -20.17 8.67
N ASP A 327 -8.95 -20.76 8.68
CA ASP A 327 -9.61 -21.27 7.47
C ASP A 327 -11.14 -21.14 7.51
N GLY A 328 -11.72 -20.69 6.39
CA GLY A 328 -13.16 -20.54 6.22
C GLY A 328 -13.93 -21.84 5.95
N ALA A 329 -13.40 -23.02 6.29
CA ALA A 329 -14.09 -24.30 6.17
C ALA A 329 -15.39 -24.27 6.98
N HIS A 330 -16.51 -24.48 6.30
CA HIS A 330 -17.85 -24.31 6.88
C HIS A 330 -18.85 -25.35 6.36
N ASN A 331 -18.40 -26.36 5.61
CA ASN A 331 -19.21 -27.48 5.11
C ASN A 331 -18.36 -28.77 5.11
N ALA A 332 -18.98 -29.92 4.82
CA ALA A 332 -18.29 -31.21 4.88
C ALA A 332 -17.05 -31.29 3.96
N ALA A 333 -17.15 -30.82 2.71
CA ALA A 333 -16.04 -30.88 1.75
C ALA A 333 -14.84 -30.02 2.18
N SER A 334 -15.09 -28.78 2.62
CA SER A 334 -14.05 -27.88 3.12
C SER A 334 -13.47 -28.33 4.46
N ALA A 335 -14.28 -28.92 5.35
CA ALA A 335 -13.83 -29.53 6.59
C ALA A 335 -12.88 -30.72 6.34
N THR A 336 -13.20 -31.58 5.37
CA THR A 336 -12.31 -32.67 4.93
C THR A 336 -10.99 -32.11 4.39
N ALA A 337 -11.03 -31.06 3.56
CA ALA A 337 -9.82 -30.44 3.01
C ALA A 337 -8.94 -29.81 4.11
N LEU A 338 -9.55 -29.18 5.12
CA LEU A 338 -8.85 -28.65 6.29
C LEU A 338 -8.22 -29.76 7.13
N SER A 339 -8.97 -30.83 7.46
CA SER A 339 -8.43 -31.98 8.18
C SER A 339 -7.27 -32.62 7.43
N ALA A 340 -7.43 -32.87 6.13
CA ALA A 340 -6.41 -33.48 5.31
C ALA A 340 -5.12 -32.64 5.29
N TYR A 341 -5.25 -31.30 5.25
CA TYR A 341 -4.08 -30.44 5.37
C TYR A 341 -3.43 -30.52 6.75
N ILE A 342 -4.21 -30.48 7.84
CA ILE A 342 -3.69 -30.62 9.21
C ILE A 342 -2.91 -31.92 9.36
N ASP A 343 -3.37 -33.02 8.75
CA ASP A 343 -2.68 -34.32 8.77
C ASP A 343 -1.34 -34.32 8.04
N THR A 344 -1.10 -33.38 7.12
CA THR A 344 0.20 -33.26 6.44
C THR A 344 1.24 -32.52 7.28
N LEU A 345 0.84 -31.89 8.38
CA LEU A 345 1.75 -31.16 9.25
C LEU A 345 2.51 -32.15 10.13
N ASP A 346 3.84 -32.02 10.14
CA ASP A 346 4.70 -32.70 11.12
C ASP A 346 4.62 -31.97 12.48
N ALA A 347 3.40 -31.91 13.03
CA ALA A 347 3.11 -31.23 14.28
C ALA A 347 3.26 -32.21 15.45
N PRO A 348 3.93 -31.81 16.54
CA PRO A 348 4.15 -32.68 17.70
C PRO A 348 2.86 -32.98 18.49
N SER A 349 1.77 -32.27 18.19
CA SER A 349 0.50 -32.42 18.87
C SER A 349 -0.67 -31.99 17.99
N ARG A 350 -1.87 -32.51 18.28
CA ARG A 350 -3.10 -32.10 17.60
C ARG A 350 -3.47 -30.66 17.95
N PRO A 351 -4.15 -29.92 17.06
CA PRO A 351 -4.53 -28.55 17.31
C PRO A 351 -5.61 -28.39 18.38
N ILE A 352 -5.69 -27.19 18.93
CA ILE A 352 -6.86 -26.71 19.66
C ILE A 352 -7.77 -26.00 18.64
N PHE A 353 -9.02 -26.44 18.52
CA PHE A 353 -9.96 -25.82 17.59
C PHE A 353 -10.73 -24.69 18.26
N ILE A 354 -10.87 -23.55 17.59
CA ILE A 354 -11.85 -22.51 17.92
C ILE A 354 -12.87 -22.47 16.77
N LEU A 355 -14.12 -22.81 17.06
CA LEU A 355 -15.15 -23.04 16.06
C LEU A 355 -16.39 -22.20 16.30
N ALA A 356 -16.95 -21.68 15.21
CA ALA A 356 -18.31 -21.14 15.14
C ALA A 356 -18.93 -21.56 13.81
N LEU A 357 -20.22 -21.91 13.79
CA LEU A 357 -20.93 -22.29 12.57
C LEU A 357 -22.03 -21.27 12.28
N SER A 358 -22.26 -20.96 11.00
CA SER A 358 -23.40 -20.13 10.60
C SER A 358 -24.68 -20.95 10.53
N HIS A 359 -25.80 -20.38 10.98
CA HIS A 359 -27.12 -21.00 10.89
C HIS A 359 -27.75 -20.88 9.48
N SER A 360 -27.11 -20.20 8.53
CA SER A 360 -27.66 -19.95 7.18
C SER A 360 -26.74 -20.47 6.07
N PRO A 361 -27.14 -21.52 5.32
CA PRO A 361 -28.34 -22.33 5.50
C PRO A 361 -28.24 -23.24 6.73
N ALA A 362 -29.40 -23.55 7.33
CA ALA A 362 -29.45 -24.41 8.51
C ALA A 362 -28.99 -25.83 8.15
N LYS A 363 -27.99 -26.32 8.88
CA LYS A 363 -27.47 -27.69 8.76
C LYS A 363 -27.00 -28.19 10.12
N PRO A 364 -27.15 -29.49 10.42
CA PRO A 364 -26.67 -30.05 11.67
C PRO A 364 -25.17 -29.81 11.85
N PRO A 365 -24.70 -29.31 13.01
CA PRO A 365 -23.27 -29.10 13.26
C PRO A 365 -22.41 -30.32 12.96
N ALA A 366 -22.89 -31.52 13.30
CA ALA A 366 -22.20 -32.78 13.07
C ALA A 366 -21.79 -32.99 11.59
N THR A 367 -22.57 -32.51 10.63
CA THR A 367 -22.23 -32.65 9.19
C THR A 367 -20.95 -31.89 8.82
N THR A 368 -20.69 -30.75 9.47
CA THR A 368 -19.48 -29.96 9.24
C THR A 368 -18.33 -30.41 10.15
N LEU A 369 -18.63 -30.80 11.39
CA LEU A 369 -17.63 -31.14 12.39
C LEU A 369 -17.05 -32.56 12.24
N ALA A 370 -17.84 -33.55 11.81
CA ALA A 370 -17.42 -34.95 11.76
C ALA A 370 -16.21 -35.23 10.85
N PRO A 371 -16.05 -34.56 9.69
CA PRO A 371 -14.83 -34.72 8.89
C PRO A 371 -13.59 -34.04 9.47
N LEU A 372 -13.77 -33.10 10.41
CA LEU A 372 -12.70 -32.27 10.98
C LEU A 372 -12.18 -32.81 12.32
N LEU A 373 -13.10 -33.13 13.22
CA LEU A 373 -12.79 -33.51 14.60
C LEU A 373 -12.48 -35.00 14.74
N ARG A 374 -11.61 -35.33 15.68
CA ARG A 374 -11.26 -36.70 16.09
C ARG A 374 -11.41 -36.89 17.59
N SER A 375 -11.45 -38.16 18.00
CA SER A 375 -11.39 -38.53 19.41
C SER A 375 -10.17 -37.92 20.10
N GLY A 376 -10.38 -37.26 21.24
CA GLY A 376 -9.34 -36.57 22.00
C GLY A 376 -9.10 -35.10 21.63
N ASP A 377 -9.78 -34.56 20.62
CA ASP A 377 -9.63 -33.14 20.25
C ASP A 377 -10.17 -32.19 21.33
N ARG A 378 -9.55 -31.01 21.39
CA ARG A 378 -9.98 -29.90 22.24
C ARG A 378 -10.66 -28.86 21.39
N VAL A 379 -11.88 -28.51 21.76
CA VAL A 379 -12.72 -27.59 21.01
C VAL A 379 -13.15 -26.46 21.91
N ILE A 380 -13.02 -25.24 21.42
CA ILE A 380 -13.57 -24.03 22.01
C ILE A 380 -14.63 -23.55 21.02
N VAL A 381 -15.87 -23.49 21.49
CA VAL A 381 -17.01 -23.02 20.71
C VAL A 381 -17.29 -21.58 21.09
N THR A 382 -17.49 -20.74 20.08
CA THR A 382 -17.86 -19.33 20.28
C THR A 382 -18.84 -18.86 19.21
N GLY A 383 -19.28 -17.61 19.31
CA GLY A 383 -20.06 -16.93 18.27
C GLY A 383 -19.18 -16.13 17.31
N PHE A 384 -19.79 -15.56 16.28
CA PHE A 384 -19.16 -14.51 15.46
C PHE A 384 -20.00 -13.24 15.52
N SER A 385 -19.36 -12.10 15.29
CA SER A 385 -20.00 -10.78 15.34
C SER A 385 -21.09 -10.60 14.27
N PRO A 386 -22.06 -9.69 14.48
CA PRO A 386 -23.10 -9.41 13.47
C PRO A 386 -22.51 -9.06 12.10
N VAL A 387 -23.09 -9.63 11.04
CA VAL A 387 -22.63 -9.44 9.67
C VAL A 387 -23.29 -8.19 9.08
N GLU A 388 -22.46 -7.26 8.62
CA GLU A 388 -22.90 -6.03 7.94
C GLU A 388 -23.81 -6.37 6.74
N ASP A 389 -24.92 -5.65 6.62
CA ASP A 389 -25.95 -5.83 5.58
C ASP A 389 -26.60 -7.23 5.48
N MET A 390 -26.34 -8.13 6.43
CA MET A 390 -26.86 -9.51 6.44
C MET A 390 -27.41 -9.94 7.82
N PRO A 391 -28.45 -9.25 8.37
CA PRO A 391 -28.96 -9.52 9.73
C PRO A 391 -29.58 -10.92 9.92
N TRP A 392 -29.88 -11.64 8.83
CA TRP A 392 -30.36 -13.03 8.90
C TRP A 392 -29.24 -14.06 9.09
N VAL A 393 -27.97 -13.65 8.98
CA VAL A 393 -26.82 -14.51 9.23
C VAL A 393 -26.45 -14.43 10.71
N CYS A 394 -26.82 -15.45 11.46
CA CYS A 394 -26.48 -15.60 12.87
C CYS A 394 -25.62 -16.86 13.12
N PRO A 395 -24.83 -16.87 14.20
CA PRO A 395 -24.16 -18.09 14.64
C PRO A 395 -25.19 -19.13 15.10
N VAL A 396 -24.91 -20.41 14.88
CA VAL A 396 -25.60 -21.51 15.55
C VAL A 396 -25.34 -21.39 17.05
N GLU A 397 -26.37 -21.66 17.87
CA GLU A 397 -26.26 -21.64 19.32
C GLU A 397 -25.07 -22.48 19.81
N SER A 398 -24.18 -21.88 20.61
CA SER A 398 -22.92 -22.52 21.00
C SER A 398 -23.17 -23.87 21.68
N ARG A 399 -24.26 -24.02 22.45
CA ARG A 399 -24.62 -25.29 23.09
C ARG A 399 -24.89 -26.44 22.10
N GLU A 400 -25.45 -26.15 20.94
CA GLU A 400 -25.71 -27.15 19.91
C GLU A 400 -24.40 -27.64 19.27
N ILE A 401 -23.50 -26.70 18.97
CA ILE A 401 -22.17 -27.01 18.43
C ILE A 401 -21.37 -27.80 19.48
N THR A 402 -21.39 -27.38 20.75
CA THR A 402 -20.72 -28.08 21.86
C THR A 402 -21.23 -29.50 22.00
N ALA A 403 -22.54 -29.74 22.02
CA ALA A 403 -23.09 -31.09 22.12
C ALA A 403 -22.66 -31.99 20.94
N ALA A 404 -22.64 -31.45 19.71
CA ALA A 404 -22.14 -32.19 18.55
C ALA A 404 -20.62 -32.48 18.67
N ALA A 405 -19.83 -31.51 19.13
CA ALA A 405 -18.40 -31.65 19.33
C ALA A 405 -18.07 -32.69 20.41
N GLU A 406 -18.72 -32.65 21.58
CA GLU A 406 -18.53 -33.62 22.68
C GLU A 406 -18.76 -35.06 22.21
N ASN A 407 -19.80 -35.30 21.42
CA ASN A 407 -20.08 -36.62 20.85
C ASN A 407 -18.99 -37.11 19.89
N LEU A 408 -18.35 -36.20 19.15
CA LEU A 408 -17.30 -36.54 18.17
C LEU A 408 -15.92 -36.71 18.81
N VAL A 409 -15.58 -35.88 19.80
CA VAL A 409 -14.27 -35.92 20.48
C VAL A 409 -14.21 -36.97 21.59
N GLY A 410 -15.35 -37.44 22.08
CA GLY A 410 -15.45 -38.53 23.05
C GLY A 410 -14.89 -38.20 24.43
N PRO A 411 -14.80 -39.19 25.34
CA PRO A 411 -14.46 -38.97 26.76
C PRO A 411 -13.04 -38.43 27.01
N SER A 412 -12.14 -38.61 26.05
CA SER A 412 -10.75 -38.11 26.10
C SER A 412 -10.58 -36.69 25.55
N GLY A 413 -11.60 -36.16 24.86
CA GLY A 413 -11.64 -34.79 24.38
C GLY A 413 -12.50 -33.89 25.27
N HIS A 414 -12.59 -32.62 24.93
CA HIS A 414 -13.49 -31.68 25.61
C HIS A 414 -13.90 -30.54 24.68
N ALA A 415 -15.14 -30.07 24.85
CA ALA A 415 -15.65 -28.88 24.21
C ALA A 415 -16.03 -27.84 25.27
N LEU A 416 -15.52 -26.62 25.13
CA LEU A 416 -15.79 -25.49 26.02
C LEU A 416 -16.55 -24.41 25.25
N ILE A 417 -17.30 -23.56 25.97
CA ILE A 417 -17.96 -22.39 25.37
C ILE A 417 -17.26 -21.14 25.89
N GLU A 418 -16.90 -20.24 24.99
CA GLU A 418 -16.38 -18.91 25.29
C GLU A 418 -17.22 -17.83 24.60
N VAL A 419 -17.31 -16.65 25.22
CA VAL A 419 -18.26 -15.60 24.82
C VAL A 419 -17.93 -14.97 23.47
N ASP A 420 -16.65 -14.89 23.13
CA ASP A 420 -16.16 -14.32 21.88
C ASP A 420 -14.80 -14.94 21.47
N LEU A 421 -14.32 -14.58 20.28
CA LEU A 421 -13.05 -15.05 19.76
C LEU A 421 -11.85 -14.65 20.65
N GLN A 422 -11.88 -13.47 21.27
CA GLN A 422 -10.77 -12.99 22.08
C GLN A 422 -10.62 -13.85 23.36
N SER A 423 -11.74 -14.15 24.01
CA SER A 423 -11.82 -15.07 25.15
C SER A 423 -11.43 -16.49 24.72
N GLY A 424 -11.85 -16.92 23.53
CA GLY A 424 -11.45 -18.20 22.95
C GLY A 424 -9.94 -18.31 22.69
N LEU A 425 -9.30 -17.26 22.18
CA LEU A 425 -7.84 -17.22 21.99
C LEU A 425 -7.10 -17.21 23.31
N ALA A 426 -7.58 -16.47 24.32
CA ALA A 426 -7.02 -16.51 25.67
C ALA A 426 -7.10 -17.91 26.28
N ARG A 427 -8.27 -18.56 26.20
CA ARG A 427 -8.46 -19.95 26.64
C ARG A 427 -7.58 -20.93 25.88
N ALA A 428 -7.47 -20.79 24.56
CA ALA A 428 -6.60 -21.63 23.74
C ALA A 428 -5.13 -21.46 24.14
N SER A 429 -4.72 -20.23 24.46
CA SER A 429 -3.37 -19.93 24.94
C SER A 429 -3.09 -20.58 26.29
N GLU A 430 -4.04 -20.56 27.23
CA GLU A 430 -3.92 -21.26 28.51
C GLU A 430 -3.81 -22.78 28.33
N LEU A 431 -4.62 -23.36 27.43
CA LEU A 431 -4.57 -24.79 27.10
C LEU A 431 -3.30 -25.21 26.34
N ALA A 432 -2.62 -24.25 25.72
CA ALA A 432 -1.36 -24.47 25.03
C ALA A 432 -0.13 -24.30 25.94
N ASP A 433 -0.26 -23.70 27.13
CA ASP A 433 0.91 -23.38 27.94
C ASP A 433 1.68 -24.65 28.36
N GLY A 434 3.00 -24.61 28.15
CA GLY A 434 3.92 -25.74 28.35
C GLY A 434 3.94 -26.81 27.24
N THR A 435 3.19 -26.65 26.15
CA THR A 435 3.04 -27.68 25.10
C THR A 435 3.22 -27.10 23.68
N GLN A 436 3.58 -27.94 22.71
CA GLN A 436 3.79 -27.54 21.31
C GLN A 436 2.49 -27.59 20.48
N HIS A 437 1.38 -27.08 21.06
CA HIS A 437 0.09 -26.97 20.37
C HIS A 437 0.01 -25.71 19.51
N PHE A 438 -0.75 -25.81 18.42
CA PHE A 438 -1.19 -24.68 17.62
C PHE A 438 -2.72 -24.61 17.61
N VAL A 439 -3.27 -23.47 17.21
CA VAL A 439 -4.71 -23.20 17.18
C VAL A 439 -5.23 -23.26 15.76
N VAL A 440 -6.44 -23.79 15.57
CA VAL A 440 -7.18 -23.75 14.31
C VAL A 440 -8.48 -22.98 14.51
N ILE A 441 -8.64 -21.85 13.82
CA ILE A 441 -9.88 -21.08 13.77
C ILE A 441 -10.63 -21.45 12.49
N ALA A 442 -11.82 -22.02 12.63
CA ALA A 442 -12.62 -22.48 11.49
C ALA A 442 -14.13 -22.53 11.77
N GLY A 443 -14.90 -23.07 10.82
CA GLY A 443 -16.34 -23.27 10.93
C GLY A 443 -17.19 -22.21 10.22
N SER A 444 -16.66 -20.99 10.08
CA SER A 444 -17.36 -19.87 9.45
C SER A 444 -16.38 -18.81 8.94
N LEU A 445 -16.62 -18.28 7.74
CA LEU A 445 -15.90 -17.12 7.23
C LEU A 445 -16.10 -15.87 8.10
N TYR A 446 -17.20 -15.78 8.86
CA TYR A 446 -17.47 -14.65 9.75
C TYR A 446 -16.65 -14.70 11.05
N LEU A 447 -16.36 -15.90 11.57
CA LEU A 447 -15.40 -16.04 12.67
C LEU A 447 -13.97 -15.74 12.19
N VAL A 448 -13.65 -16.16 10.98
CA VAL A 448 -12.40 -15.80 10.31
C VAL A 448 -12.31 -14.29 10.11
N ALA A 449 -13.41 -13.61 9.75
CA ALA A 449 -13.48 -12.16 9.67
C ALA A 449 -13.17 -11.50 11.02
N ASP A 450 -13.75 -12.00 12.12
CA ASP A 450 -13.45 -11.53 13.47
C ASP A 450 -11.97 -11.66 13.81
N PHE A 451 -11.32 -12.76 13.41
CA PHE A 451 -9.87 -12.89 13.58
C PHE A 451 -9.10 -11.79 12.84
N TYR A 452 -9.44 -11.52 11.59
CA TYR A 452 -8.78 -10.46 10.82
C TYR A 452 -9.08 -9.04 11.35
N ARG A 453 -10.21 -8.84 12.03
CA ARG A 453 -10.51 -7.60 12.74
C ARG A 453 -9.63 -7.39 13.97
N LEU A 454 -9.13 -8.46 14.61
CA LEU A 454 -8.20 -8.35 15.75
C LEU A 454 -6.89 -7.65 15.38
N GLY A 455 -6.51 -7.62 14.10
CA GLY A 455 -5.35 -6.86 13.62
C GLY A 455 -5.59 -5.35 13.59
N THR A 456 -6.83 -4.87 13.73
CA THR A 456 -7.16 -3.44 13.66
C THR A 456 -7.42 -2.85 15.04
N PHE A 457 -6.55 -1.93 15.47
CA PHE A 457 -6.79 -1.07 16.62
C PHE A 457 -7.41 0.26 16.15
N VAL A 458 -8.72 0.40 16.34
CA VAL A 458 -9.38 1.70 16.18
C VAL A 458 -9.08 2.55 17.41
N VAL A 459 -8.40 3.68 17.20
CA VAL A 459 -8.02 4.57 18.30
C VAL A 459 -9.30 5.06 18.99
N PRO A 460 -9.45 4.86 20.31
CA PRO A 460 -10.58 5.37 21.06
C PRO A 460 -10.47 6.89 21.16
N HIS A 461 -11.62 7.56 21.24
CA HIS A 461 -11.68 9.00 21.42
C HIS A 461 -12.68 9.37 22.50
N VAL A 462 -12.29 10.31 23.36
CA VAL A 462 -13.17 10.91 24.36
C VAL A 462 -12.94 12.42 24.34
N ASP A 463 -14.02 13.19 24.15
CA ASP A 463 -13.97 14.64 24.14
C ASP A 463 -13.23 15.20 25.39
N GLY A 464 -12.31 16.12 25.15
CA GLY A 464 -11.52 16.77 26.21
C GLY A 464 -10.45 15.89 26.86
N ARG A 465 -10.12 14.71 26.31
CA ARG A 465 -9.02 13.86 26.76
C ARG A 465 -7.96 13.69 25.67
N ASP A 466 -6.73 13.45 26.10
CA ASP A 466 -5.62 13.07 25.22
C ASP A 466 -5.77 11.60 24.80
N ASP A 467 -5.76 11.36 23.49
CA ASP A 467 -5.92 10.04 22.88
C ASP A 467 -4.57 9.33 22.70
N SER A 468 -3.45 10.07 22.73
CA SER A 468 -2.09 9.54 22.54
C SER A 468 -1.72 8.37 23.48
N PRO A 469 -2.05 8.39 24.79
CA PRO A 469 -1.70 7.27 25.69
C PRO A 469 -2.36 5.95 25.32
N ALA A 470 -3.58 5.98 24.77
CA ALA A 470 -4.27 4.76 24.32
C ALA A 470 -3.55 4.12 23.13
N VAL A 471 -3.04 4.95 22.21
CA VAL A 471 -2.22 4.49 21.09
C VAL A 471 -0.94 3.83 21.60
N VAL A 472 -0.21 4.48 22.50
CA VAL A 472 1.04 3.93 23.07
C VAL A 472 0.78 2.60 23.80
N ALA A 473 -0.30 2.51 24.58
CA ALA A 473 -0.67 1.28 25.27
C ALA A 473 -1.00 0.13 24.31
N ALA A 474 -1.62 0.43 23.17
CA ALA A 474 -1.97 -0.57 22.17
C ALA A 474 -0.74 -1.20 21.49
N LEU A 475 0.41 -0.52 21.43
CA LEU A 475 1.61 -1.02 20.75
C LEU A 475 2.14 -2.35 21.33
N ALA A 476 1.79 -2.68 22.58
CA ALA A 476 2.08 -3.99 23.16
C ALA A 476 1.48 -5.15 22.35
N ASN A 477 0.33 -4.92 21.71
CA ASN A 477 -0.43 -5.92 20.96
C ASN A 477 -0.51 -5.63 19.45
N TYR A 478 -0.24 -4.39 19.03
CA TYR A 478 -0.43 -3.90 17.66
C TYR A 478 0.87 -3.33 17.07
N SER A 479 2.01 -3.99 17.32
CA SER A 479 3.31 -3.61 16.73
C SER A 479 3.68 -4.44 15.50
N SER A 480 2.95 -5.52 15.20
CA SER A 480 3.18 -6.38 14.04
C SER A 480 1.87 -6.79 13.38
N ASP A 481 1.88 -6.86 12.04
CA ASP A 481 0.77 -7.34 11.21
C ASP A 481 -0.58 -6.68 11.57
N SER A 482 -0.55 -5.36 11.78
CA SER A 482 -1.66 -4.61 12.38
C SER A 482 -1.99 -3.31 11.65
N LEU A 483 -3.21 -2.83 11.84
CA LEU A 483 -3.70 -1.51 11.42
C LEU A 483 -4.05 -0.69 12.66
N ILE A 484 -3.39 0.44 12.86
CA ILE A 484 -3.76 1.46 13.85
C ILE A 484 -4.56 2.54 13.13
N LEU A 485 -5.87 2.60 13.39
CA LEU A 485 -6.82 3.43 12.65
C LEU A 485 -7.33 4.60 13.50
N PHE A 486 -6.95 5.81 13.11
CA PHE A 486 -7.65 7.03 13.48
C PHE A 486 -8.81 7.20 12.50
N LYS A 487 -10.01 6.73 12.86
CA LYS A 487 -11.13 6.59 11.93
C LYS A 487 -11.72 7.94 11.50
N LYS A 488 -12.28 7.96 10.29
CA LYS A 488 -13.07 9.09 9.78
C LYS A 488 -14.24 9.42 10.71
N GLY A 489 -14.62 10.70 10.76
CA GLY A 489 -15.72 11.17 11.62
C GLY A 489 -15.28 11.63 13.02
N VAL A 490 -14.00 11.48 13.36
CA VAL A 490 -13.44 11.82 14.68
C VAL A 490 -12.33 12.84 14.52
N THR A 491 -12.23 13.79 15.46
CA THR A 491 -11.08 14.70 15.60
C THR A 491 -10.30 14.32 16.86
N TYR A 492 -9.20 13.61 16.68
CA TYR A 492 -8.39 13.06 17.75
C TYR A 492 -7.50 14.10 18.42
N ASN A 493 -7.39 14.04 19.74
CA ASN A 493 -6.52 14.89 20.54
C ASN A 493 -5.16 14.20 20.72
N LEU A 494 -4.16 14.61 19.96
CA LEU A 494 -2.79 14.10 20.09
C LEU A 494 -1.97 15.05 20.95
N TRP A 495 -2.32 15.14 22.24
CA TRP A 495 -1.77 16.16 23.13
C TRP A 495 -0.41 15.81 23.72
N THR A 496 -0.05 14.52 23.69
CA THR A 496 1.30 14.07 24.01
C THR A 496 1.97 13.38 22.81
N PRO A 497 3.32 13.41 22.72
CA PRO A 497 4.05 12.75 21.63
C PRO A 497 3.82 11.23 21.59
N ILE A 498 3.64 10.67 20.40
CA ILE A 498 3.45 9.23 20.18
C ILE A 498 4.72 8.64 19.57
N ASN A 499 5.34 7.71 20.30
CA ASN A 499 6.40 6.86 19.77
C ASN A 499 5.83 5.47 19.49
N PHE A 500 5.62 5.14 18.21
CA PHE A 500 5.11 3.85 17.76
C PHE A 500 6.11 2.70 17.94
N GLY A 501 7.36 3.00 18.35
CA GLY A 501 8.40 1.99 18.49
C GLY A 501 8.79 1.41 17.13
N THR A 502 9.05 0.10 17.11
CA THR A 502 9.41 -0.64 15.90
C THR A 502 8.21 -1.45 15.42
N LEU A 503 7.60 -1.00 14.32
CA LEU A 503 6.49 -1.68 13.66
C LEU A 503 6.98 -2.68 12.60
N LYS A 504 6.20 -3.74 12.36
CA LYS A 504 6.47 -4.71 11.29
C LYS A 504 5.20 -5.01 10.52
N ASN A 505 5.24 -4.94 9.18
CA ASN A 505 4.09 -5.26 8.32
C ASN A 505 2.79 -4.55 8.77
N SER A 506 2.90 -3.30 9.22
CA SER A 506 1.79 -2.60 9.88
C SER A 506 1.45 -1.29 9.19
N GLU A 507 0.22 -0.83 9.37
CA GLU A 507 -0.27 0.42 8.84
C GLU A 507 -0.73 1.35 9.97
N VAL A 508 -0.40 2.64 9.87
CA VAL A 508 -0.97 3.70 10.70
C VAL A 508 -1.79 4.60 9.78
N ALA A 509 -3.10 4.62 9.98
CA ALA A 509 -4.05 5.31 9.10
C ALA A 509 -4.73 6.50 9.79
N PHE A 510 -4.56 7.70 9.22
CA PHE A 510 -5.23 8.95 9.61
C PHE A 510 -6.39 9.25 8.67
N GLU A 511 -7.53 8.64 8.92
CA GLU A 511 -8.78 8.93 8.21
C GLU A 511 -9.65 9.96 8.95
N GLY A 512 -9.49 10.09 10.26
CA GLY A 512 -10.01 11.18 11.08
C GLY A 512 -9.07 12.38 11.12
N ASN A 513 -9.56 13.52 11.59
CA ASN A 513 -8.68 14.66 11.86
C ASN A 513 -7.92 14.42 13.17
N ALA A 514 -6.83 15.14 13.37
CA ALA A 514 -6.06 15.13 14.61
C ALA A 514 -5.60 16.54 14.95
N THR A 515 -5.51 16.84 16.24
CA THR A 515 -5.08 18.14 16.75
C THR A 515 -4.00 17.99 17.80
N TYR A 516 -2.97 18.83 17.73
CA TYR A 516 -2.01 19.02 18.82
C TYR A 516 -2.62 19.93 19.90
N PRO A 517 -1.95 20.13 21.05
CA PRO A 517 -2.37 21.15 22.01
C PRO A 517 -2.38 22.53 21.35
N THR A 518 -3.39 23.33 21.66
CA THR A 518 -3.54 24.69 21.11
C THR A 518 -2.68 25.72 21.82
N ASP A 519 -1.97 25.38 22.89
CA ASP A 519 -1.17 26.31 23.70
C ASP A 519 0.34 26.02 23.56
N ILE A 520 1.13 27.07 23.30
CA ILE A 520 2.58 26.98 23.12
C ILE A 520 3.25 26.39 24.36
N ALA A 521 2.90 26.87 25.55
CA ALA A 521 3.58 26.46 26.79
C ALA A 521 3.36 24.96 27.09
N THR A 522 2.18 24.45 26.79
CA THR A 522 1.83 23.03 26.90
C THR A 522 2.71 22.16 26.00
N VAL A 523 2.85 22.54 24.72
CA VAL A 523 3.73 21.83 23.78
C VAL A 523 5.20 21.91 24.23
N GLN A 524 5.68 23.08 24.64
CA GLN A 524 7.05 23.25 25.12
C GLN A 524 7.35 22.39 26.35
N ALA A 525 6.38 22.25 27.26
CA ALA A 525 6.51 21.40 28.44
C ALA A 525 6.70 19.92 28.06
N GLU A 526 6.00 19.43 27.03
CA GLU A 526 6.20 18.08 26.50
C GLU A 526 7.56 17.91 25.83
N VAL A 527 7.98 18.87 25.00
CA VAL A 527 9.28 18.84 24.32
C VAL A 527 10.46 18.90 25.30
N ALA A 528 10.29 19.60 26.43
CA ALA A 528 11.32 19.71 27.47
C ALA A 528 11.53 18.42 28.28
N LYS A 529 10.64 17.43 28.18
CA LYS A 529 10.78 16.15 28.88
C LYS A 529 11.96 15.37 28.32
N SER A 530 12.75 14.73 29.19
CA SER A 530 13.85 13.83 28.79
C SER A 530 13.35 12.60 28.00
N THR A 531 12.06 12.28 28.08
CA THR A 531 11.41 11.19 27.35
C THR A 531 10.92 11.59 25.96
N PHE A 532 11.03 12.87 25.57
CA PHE A 532 10.60 13.33 24.25
C PHE A 532 11.42 12.64 23.16
N PRO A 533 10.79 11.93 22.20
CA PRO A 533 11.52 11.14 21.20
C PRO A 533 12.12 11.99 20.05
N GLY A 534 12.07 13.32 20.16
CA GLY A 534 12.55 14.30 19.18
C GLY A 534 11.52 14.74 18.15
N HIS A 535 10.41 14.01 18.03
CA HIS A 535 9.32 14.26 17.08
C HIS A 535 7.99 14.01 17.77
N TRP A 536 6.93 14.70 17.34
CA TRP A 536 5.60 14.51 17.93
C TRP A 536 5.02 13.14 17.57
N ILE A 537 5.28 12.67 16.36
CA ILE A 537 4.97 11.32 15.92
C ILE A 537 6.26 10.66 15.44
N LYS A 538 6.63 9.53 16.05
CA LYS A 538 7.80 8.74 15.66
C LYS A 538 7.39 7.34 15.28
N ILE A 539 7.75 6.95 14.07
CA ILE A 539 7.50 5.62 13.49
C ILE A 539 8.84 5.05 13.00
N ALA A 540 9.17 3.85 13.45
CA ALA A 540 10.27 3.05 12.93
C ALA A 540 9.78 1.64 12.60
N GLY A 541 10.50 0.88 11.77
CA GLY A 541 10.04 -0.45 11.41
C GLY A 541 10.47 -1.01 10.06
N THR A 542 9.82 -2.09 9.65
CA THR A 542 9.97 -2.71 8.32
C THR A 542 8.60 -3.00 7.71
N ASN A 543 8.41 -2.72 6.42
CA ASN A 543 7.14 -2.85 5.71
C ASN A 543 6.02 -2.07 6.42
N VAL A 544 6.19 -0.76 6.54
CA VAL A 544 5.25 0.12 7.26
C VAL A 544 4.60 1.10 6.30
N THR A 545 3.29 1.26 6.43
CA THR A 545 2.53 2.28 5.69
C THR A 545 2.02 3.34 6.66
N LEU A 546 2.32 4.60 6.38
CA LEU A 546 1.63 5.75 6.98
C LEU A 546 0.67 6.31 5.92
N ARG A 547 -0.62 6.25 6.20
CA ARG A 547 -1.65 6.61 5.22
C ARG A 547 -2.61 7.66 5.77
N GLY A 548 -2.95 8.66 4.97
CA GLY A 548 -4.05 9.57 5.23
C GLY A 548 -5.30 9.21 4.42
N THR A 549 -6.02 10.23 3.93
CA THR A 549 -7.19 10.02 3.08
C THR A 549 -7.27 11.09 2.00
N THR A 550 -7.77 10.70 0.83
CA THR A 550 -8.03 11.61 -0.29
C THR A 550 -9.28 12.46 -0.10
N ASP A 551 -10.11 12.14 0.90
CA ASP A 551 -11.27 12.95 1.28
C ASP A 551 -10.81 14.37 1.68
N PRO A 552 -11.31 15.44 1.04
CA PRO A 552 -10.85 16.80 1.33
C PRO A 552 -11.16 17.26 2.77
N ASN A 553 -12.20 16.72 3.41
CA ASN A 553 -12.69 17.19 4.71
C ASN A 553 -12.04 16.49 5.92
N TRP A 554 -11.32 15.39 5.71
CA TRP A 554 -10.89 14.47 6.78
C TRP A 554 -9.42 14.06 6.67
N GLY A 555 -8.76 13.62 7.75
CA GLY A 555 -7.35 13.23 7.71
C GLY A 555 -6.36 14.40 7.84
N TRP A 556 -6.83 15.56 8.31
CA TRP A 556 -5.97 16.70 8.60
C TRP A 556 -5.35 16.57 10.00
N ILE A 557 -4.02 16.74 10.08
CA ILE A 557 -3.32 16.91 11.35
C ILE A 557 -3.02 18.40 11.52
N ASP A 558 -3.70 19.05 12.47
CA ASP A 558 -3.51 20.45 12.82
C ASP A 558 -2.54 20.58 14.00
N SER A 559 -1.40 21.23 13.75
CA SER A 559 -0.39 21.46 14.79
C SER A 559 -0.51 22.82 15.47
N HIS A 560 -1.44 23.68 15.06
CA HIS A 560 -1.61 25.05 15.60
C HIS A 560 -0.35 25.91 15.48
N GLY A 561 0.34 25.88 14.35
CA GLY A 561 1.56 26.63 14.08
C GLY A 561 1.38 28.16 14.07
N GLN A 562 0.18 28.66 13.78
CA GLN A 562 -0.10 30.10 13.64
C GLN A 562 0.39 30.93 14.83
N GLN A 563 0.03 30.53 16.05
CA GLN A 563 0.44 31.23 17.28
C GLN A 563 1.97 31.26 17.48
N TRP A 564 2.68 30.23 17.01
CA TRP A 564 4.14 30.17 17.10
C TRP A 564 4.78 31.19 16.17
N TRP A 565 4.24 31.31 14.96
CA TRP A 565 4.71 32.25 13.96
C TRP A 565 4.42 33.69 14.38
N ASP A 566 3.21 33.95 14.91
CA ASP A 566 2.82 35.27 15.42
C ASP A 566 3.69 35.72 16.60
N ALA A 567 4.01 34.79 17.50
CA ALA A 567 4.89 35.04 18.65
C ALA A 567 6.38 35.04 18.29
N VAL A 568 6.74 34.65 17.06
CA VAL A 568 8.13 34.39 16.63
C VAL A 568 8.85 33.45 17.62
N GLN A 569 8.12 32.49 18.18
CA GLN A 569 8.63 31.57 19.19
C GLN A 569 9.35 30.40 18.50
N GLN A 570 10.65 30.24 18.78
CA GLN A 570 11.48 29.19 18.17
C GLN A 570 12.03 28.17 19.18
N ALA A 571 11.92 28.43 20.48
CA ALA A 571 12.43 27.54 21.53
C ALA A 571 11.52 26.32 21.72
N ASN A 572 12.13 25.14 21.86
CA ASN A 572 11.45 23.87 22.17
C ASN A 572 10.25 23.57 21.25
N ARG A 573 10.42 23.78 19.93
CA ARG A 573 9.44 23.39 18.93
C ARG A 573 9.52 21.89 18.63
N PRO A 574 8.38 21.18 18.56
CA PRO A 574 8.39 19.80 18.12
C PRO A 574 8.58 19.72 16.61
N HIS A 575 9.35 18.74 16.15
CA HIS A 575 9.27 18.28 14.76
C HIS A 575 8.02 17.40 14.61
N GLY A 576 7.41 17.39 13.43
CA GLY A 576 6.18 16.64 13.16
C GLY A 576 6.39 15.12 13.20
N ILE A 577 6.63 14.53 12.03
CA ILE A 577 6.62 13.08 11.82
C ILE A 577 8.03 12.58 11.47
N SER A 578 8.58 11.70 12.30
CA SER A 578 9.74 10.87 11.97
C SER A 578 9.26 9.52 11.43
N PHE A 579 9.73 9.16 10.24
CA PHE A 579 9.39 7.91 9.56
C PHE A 579 10.66 7.21 9.07
N VAL A 580 11.24 6.39 9.96
CA VAL A 580 12.54 5.73 9.77
C VAL A 580 12.32 4.22 9.61
N VAL A 581 12.00 3.80 8.39
CA VAL A 581 11.60 2.43 8.09
C VAL A 581 12.39 1.84 6.93
N THR A 582 12.38 0.51 6.81
CA THR A 582 12.79 -0.21 5.60
C THR A 582 11.55 -0.68 4.84
N ASN A 583 11.44 -0.37 3.55
CA ASN A 583 10.25 -0.60 2.71
C ASN A 583 9.04 0.14 3.27
N GLY A 584 9.02 1.46 3.09
CA GLY A 584 8.00 2.34 3.64
C GLY A 584 7.11 2.97 2.58
N VAL A 585 5.85 3.21 2.93
CA VAL A 585 4.94 4.02 2.12
C VAL A 585 4.38 5.16 2.98
N VAL A 586 4.44 6.39 2.46
CA VAL A 586 3.75 7.55 3.05
C VAL A 586 2.81 8.13 1.99
N LYS A 587 1.50 8.04 2.19
CA LYS A 587 0.56 8.51 1.18
C LYS A 587 -0.64 9.25 1.74
N ASP A 588 -1.16 10.18 0.96
CA ASP A 588 -2.42 10.88 1.23
C ASP A 588 -2.44 11.66 2.56
N MET A 589 -1.27 11.95 3.15
CA MET A 589 -1.17 12.68 4.42
C MET A 589 -1.47 14.16 4.22
N LYS A 590 -2.11 14.80 5.20
CA LYS A 590 -2.43 16.22 5.16
C LYS A 590 -2.06 16.90 6.48
N LEU A 591 -1.14 17.85 6.41
CA LEU A 591 -0.65 18.62 7.57
C LEU A 591 -1.11 20.07 7.44
N TRP A 592 -1.76 20.57 8.48
CA TRP A 592 -2.25 21.95 8.58
C TRP A 592 -1.46 22.71 9.64
N GLN A 593 -0.98 23.90 9.28
CA GLN A 593 -0.22 24.80 10.14
C GLN A 593 0.83 24.08 11.02
N PRO A 594 1.80 23.37 10.40
CA PRO A 594 2.86 22.70 11.15
C PRO A 594 3.69 23.71 11.98
N ILE A 595 4.08 23.34 13.20
CA ILE A 595 4.90 24.21 14.07
C ILE A 595 6.32 24.38 13.53
N ALA A 596 6.90 23.31 12.97
CA ALA A 596 8.25 23.24 12.42
C ALA A 596 8.34 22.12 11.34
N TRP A 597 9.49 21.46 11.20
CA TRP A 597 9.75 20.37 10.23
C TRP A 597 8.63 19.33 10.16
N ASN A 598 8.28 18.90 8.94
CA ASN A 598 7.13 18.02 8.71
C ASN A 598 7.49 16.54 8.68
N PHE A 599 8.21 16.08 7.66
CA PHE A 599 8.59 14.66 7.51
C PHE A 599 10.09 14.47 7.59
N LEU A 600 10.54 13.51 8.41
CA LEU A 600 11.92 13.05 8.46
C LEU A 600 12.04 11.60 7.98
N PHE A 601 12.83 11.38 6.94
CA PHE A 601 13.16 10.06 6.36
C PHE A 601 14.62 9.68 6.53
N ASN A 602 15.37 10.40 7.37
CA ASN A 602 16.80 10.13 7.59
C ASN A 602 17.01 8.69 8.07
N ALA A 603 18.01 8.00 7.51
CA ALA A 603 18.29 6.58 7.72
C ALA A 603 17.21 5.58 7.24
N GLY A 604 16.09 6.05 6.67
CA GLY A 604 15.09 5.21 6.01
C GLY A 604 15.61 4.59 4.71
N LYS A 605 15.02 3.45 4.31
CA LYS A 605 15.42 2.70 3.11
C LYS A 605 14.19 2.28 2.30
N ASN A 606 14.24 2.45 0.98
CA ASN A 606 13.15 2.04 0.08
C ASN A 606 11.81 2.69 0.50
N ILE A 607 11.76 4.03 0.56
CA ILE A 607 10.55 4.75 0.96
C ILE A 607 9.94 5.41 -0.26
N HIS A 608 8.63 5.25 -0.41
CA HIS A 608 7.82 5.94 -1.42
C HIS A 608 6.82 6.88 -0.73
N ALA A 609 6.98 8.18 -0.93
CA ALA A 609 6.09 9.20 -0.39
C ALA A 609 5.34 9.93 -1.51
N PHE A 610 4.00 9.85 -1.54
CA PHE A 610 3.23 10.47 -2.62
C PHE A 610 1.85 10.99 -2.23
N ASN A 611 1.34 11.96 -3.01
CA ASN A 611 0.02 12.57 -2.83
C ASN A 611 -0.20 13.21 -1.44
N ASN A 612 0.87 13.73 -0.82
CA ASN A 612 0.79 14.39 0.48
C ASN A 612 0.59 15.91 0.32
N ARG A 613 -0.05 16.53 1.31
CA ARG A 613 -0.26 17.98 1.40
C ARG A 613 0.32 18.54 2.69
N ILE A 614 1.16 19.57 2.56
CA ILE A 614 1.75 20.29 3.69
C ILE A 614 1.37 21.76 3.54
N HIS A 615 0.60 22.31 4.47
CA HIS A 615 0.04 23.66 4.37
C HIS A 615 0.45 24.51 5.57
N ALA A 616 1.62 25.13 5.50
CA ALA A 616 2.04 26.18 6.44
C ALA A 616 1.60 27.56 5.93
N VAL A 617 0.29 27.81 5.96
CA VAL A 617 -0.31 29.06 5.48
C VAL A 617 -0.66 29.95 6.67
N SER A 618 -0.03 31.12 6.73
CA SER A 618 -0.28 32.11 7.76
C SER A 618 -1.49 32.98 7.43
N THR A 619 -2.36 33.16 8.40
CA THR A 619 -3.55 34.02 8.32
C THR A 619 -3.27 35.48 8.67
N THR A 620 -2.14 35.75 9.34
CA THR A 620 -1.70 37.07 9.81
C THR A 620 -0.51 37.62 9.02
N LYS A 621 -0.01 36.86 8.03
CA LYS A 621 1.25 37.10 7.30
C LYS A 621 2.53 36.87 8.12
N ALA A 622 2.43 36.37 9.36
CA ALA A 622 3.59 35.89 10.10
C ALA A 622 4.31 34.76 9.34
N PHE A 623 5.64 34.71 9.43
CA PHE A 623 6.45 33.78 8.63
C PHE A 623 6.51 32.38 9.26
N PRO A 624 6.18 31.31 8.52
CA PRO A 624 6.16 29.94 9.03
C PRO A 624 7.57 29.32 9.09
N PHE A 625 8.41 29.87 9.95
CA PHE A 625 9.85 29.58 10.06
C PHE A 625 10.17 28.08 10.28
N ASN A 626 11.17 27.52 9.60
CA ASN A 626 11.60 26.09 9.66
C ASN A 626 10.47 25.06 9.49
N THR A 627 9.51 25.31 8.60
CA THR A 627 8.45 24.34 8.27
C THR A 627 8.84 23.44 7.09
N ASP A 628 10.07 22.92 7.08
CA ASP A 628 10.61 22.11 5.97
C ASP A 628 9.65 20.97 5.58
N GLY A 629 9.49 20.73 4.28
CA GLY A 629 8.58 19.70 3.77
C GLY A 629 9.09 18.28 4.07
N PHE A 630 10.15 17.86 3.40
CA PHE A 630 10.74 16.54 3.56
C PHE A 630 12.24 16.61 3.87
N ALA A 631 12.69 15.96 4.94
CA ALA A 631 14.10 15.73 5.22
C ALA A 631 14.53 14.33 4.73
N ALA A 632 15.32 14.30 3.66
CA ALA A 632 15.71 13.13 2.88
C ALA A 632 17.19 12.75 3.07
N GLY A 633 17.52 12.17 4.23
CA GLY A 633 18.84 11.58 4.53
C GLY A 633 18.90 10.05 4.46
N GLY A 634 18.05 9.42 3.65
CA GLY A 634 17.91 7.97 3.54
C GLY A 634 18.45 7.39 2.21
N THR A 635 18.18 6.11 1.95
CA THR A 635 18.59 5.43 0.71
C THR A 635 17.38 4.96 -0.10
N ASN A 636 17.42 5.14 -1.43
CA ASN A 636 16.34 4.76 -2.34
C ASN A 636 14.99 5.36 -1.92
N LEU A 637 14.91 6.69 -1.99
CA LEU A 637 13.71 7.46 -1.65
C LEU A 637 13.05 7.97 -2.93
N LEU A 638 11.77 7.68 -3.12
CA LEU A 638 10.94 8.26 -4.18
C LEU A 638 9.89 9.17 -3.53
N ILE A 639 9.92 10.46 -3.85
CA ILE A 639 9.02 11.46 -3.30
C ILE A 639 8.33 12.19 -4.46
N GLU A 640 7.03 11.95 -4.67
CA GLU A 640 6.35 12.44 -5.87
C GLU A 640 4.91 12.89 -5.70
N ASN A 641 4.45 13.78 -6.58
CA ASN A 641 3.06 14.24 -6.64
C ASN A 641 2.57 14.87 -5.32
N ASN A 642 3.44 15.59 -4.61
CA ASN A 642 3.10 16.27 -3.36
C ASN A 642 2.83 17.76 -3.59
N HIS A 643 2.00 18.36 -2.73
CA HIS A 643 1.70 19.78 -2.71
C HIS A 643 2.19 20.40 -1.40
N ILE A 644 3.27 21.17 -1.48
CA ILE A 644 4.02 21.65 -0.33
C ILE A 644 3.98 23.17 -0.33
N VAL A 645 3.32 23.75 0.67
CA VAL A 645 3.35 25.18 0.96
C VAL A 645 3.99 25.33 2.33
N ASN A 646 5.17 25.94 2.37
CA ASN A 646 5.94 26.05 3.59
C ASN A 646 6.76 27.35 3.66
N GLY A 647 7.46 27.55 4.78
CA GLY A 647 8.34 28.71 5.00
C GLY A 647 9.83 28.37 5.03
N ASP A 648 10.23 27.19 4.57
CA ASP A 648 11.64 26.79 4.51
C ASP A 648 11.86 25.77 3.37
N ASP A 649 12.88 24.93 3.42
CA ASP A 649 13.24 24.01 2.35
C ASP A 649 12.06 23.07 1.99
N CYS A 650 11.65 23.04 0.71
CA CYS A 650 10.60 22.14 0.23
C CYS A 650 11.04 20.66 0.43
N ILE A 651 12.33 20.44 0.24
CA ILE A 651 13.04 19.22 0.58
C ILE A 651 14.48 19.57 1.01
N THR A 652 14.97 18.91 2.06
CA THR A 652 16.37 18.92 2.47
C THR A 652 17.02 17.57 2.22
N VAL A 653 18.12 17.53 1.47
CA VAL A 653 18.94 16.32 1.27
C VAL A 653 20.18 16.43 2.15
N GLY A 654 20.24 15.58 3.16
CA GLY A 654 21.31 15.56 4.16
C GLY A 654 22.38 14.52 3.88
N SER A 655 23.47 14.57 4.66
CA SER A 655 24.54 13.57 4.60
C SER A 655 24.00 12.14 4.81
N GLY A 656 24.51 11.19 4.05
CA GLY A 656 24.07 9.80 4.01
C GLY A 656 23.05 9.49 2.90
N ALA A 657 22.50 10.52 2.25
CA ALA A 657 21.53 10.34 1.18
C ALA A 657 22.15 9.65 -0.05
N ASN A 658 21.48 8.59 -0.55
CA ASN A 658 21.88 7.90 -1.77
C ASN A 658 20.66 7.39 -2.55
N GLY A 659 20.46 7.85 -3.78
CA GLY A 659 19.31 7.45 -4.59
C GLY A 659 18.04 8.13 -4.13
N VAL A 660 17.97 9.45 -4.24
CA VAL A 660 16.75 10.24 -3.94
C VAL A 660 16.18 10.77 -5.25
N HIS A 661 14.92 10.41 -5.55
CA HIS A 661 14.18 10.93 -6.69
C HIS A 661 13.00 11.76 -6.19
N PHE A 662 13.08 13.07 -6.37
CA PHE A 662 12.03 14.02 -6.02
C PHE A 662 11.39 14.54 -7.30
N ARG A 663 10.17 14.08 -7.65
CA ARG A 663 9.57 14.39 -8.94
C ARG A 663 8.09 14.80 -8.93
N ASN A 664 7.67 15.58 -9.92
CA ASN A 664 6.26 15.96 -10.11
C ASN A 664 5.66 16.66 -8.87
N ASN A 665 6.47 17.39 -8.11
CA ASN A 665 6.02 18.07 -6.89
C ASN A 665 5.73 19.55 -7.16
N TYR A 666 4.83 20.13 -6.38
CA TYR A 666 4.58 21.56 -6.30
C TYR A 666 5.09 22.10 -4.97
N CYS A 667 5.92 23.14 -5.02
CA CYS A 667 6.50 23.82 -3.86
C CYS A 667 6.16 25.32 -3.89
N GLU A 668 5.69 25.89 -2.77
CA GLU A 668 5.45 27.32 -2.63
C GLU A 668 5.92 27.90 -1.27
N GLY A 669 6.56 29.09 -1.31
CA GLY A 669 6.75 29.98 -0.15
C GLY A 669 8.03 29.82 0.69
N GLY A 670 8.91 28.87 0.38
CA GLY A 670 10.02 28.48 1.25
C GLY A 670 11.45 28.72 0.72
N HIS A 671 12.43 27.97 1.20
CA HIS A 671 13.87 28.13 0.87
C HIS A 671 14.43 27.18 -0.19
N GLY A 672 13.58 26.36 -0.82
CA GLY A 672 13.86 25.71 -2.10
C GLY A 672 14.15 24.21 -2.04
N MET A 673 14.68 23.65 -3.13
CA MET A 673 15.14 22.26 -3.19
C MET A 673 16.61 22.20 -2.78
N SER A 674 16.86 21.89 -1.51
CA SER A 674 18.15 22.14 -0.87
C SER A 674 18.93 20.86 -0.59
N ILE A 675 20.20 20.85 -0.96
CA ILE A 675 21.19 19.86 -0.51
C ILE A 675 22.11 20.52 0.51
N GLY A 676 22.23 19.93 1.70
CA GLY A 676 23.11 20.41 2.78
C GLY A 676 22.41 20.73 4.10
N SER A 677 23.07 21.35 5.08
CA SER A 677 24.45 21.88 5.03
C SER A 677 25.51 20.80 5.27
N LEU A 678 26.26 20.45 4.20
CA LEU A 678 27.25 19.37 4.24
C LEU A 678 28.56 19.83 4.91
N GLY A 679 29.17 18.93 5.69
CA GLY A 679 30.54 19.12 6.19
C GLY A 679 30.69 20.05 7.39
N LYS A 680 29.64 20.24 8.21
CA LYS A 680 29.70 21.09 9.42
C LYS A 680 30.89 20.70 10.31
N ALA A 681 31.67 21.70 10.73
CA ALA A 681 32.86 21.52 11.57
C ALA A 681 33.88 20.50 11.01
N GLY A 682 34.00 20.40 9.67
CA GLY A 682 34.93 19.49 9.00
C GLY A 682 34.48 18.04 8.93
N ALA A 683 33.24 17.73 9.32
CA ALA A 683 32.70 16.38 9.21
C ALA A 683 32.73 15.88 7.75
N VAL A 684 32.99 14.58 7.54
CA VAL A 684 32.94 13.98 6.21
C VAL A 684 31.48 13.73 5.83
N ALA A 685 30.97 14.46 4.84
CA ALA A 685 29.62 14.28 4.32
C ALA A 685 29.59 13.49 3.01
N SER A 686 28.49 12.78 2.74
CA SER A 686 28.30 12.06 1.47
C SER A 686 26.86 12.19 1.00
N VAL A 687 26.67 12.70 -0.22
CA VAL A 687 25.37 12.74 -0.90
C VAL A 687 25.57 12.27 -2.33
N GLN A 688 24.80 11.27 -2.78
CA GLN A 688 25.01 10.66 -4.10
C GLN A 688 23.71 10.31 -4.80
N ASN A 689 23.72 10.34 -6.13
CA ASN A 689 22.61 9.86 -6.97
C ASN A 689 21.27 10.55 -6.65
N ILE A 690 21.24 11.87 -6.80
CA ILE A 690 20.07 12.69 -6.49
C ILE A 690 19.47 13.22 -7.78
N LEU A 691 18.16 13.03 -7.95
CA LEU A 691 17.42 13.52 -9.11
C LEU A 691 16.19 14.31 -8.66
N PHE A 692 16.18 15.59 -8.99
CA PHE A 692 15.00 16.44 -8.95
C PHE A 692 14.45 16.58 -10.37
N GLU A 693 13.16 16.32 -10.55
CA GLU A 693 12.59 16.24 -11.90
C GLU A 693 11.14 16.76 -11.97
N ASN A 694 10.82 17.59 -12.95
CA ASN A 694 9.45 18.07 -13.20
C ASN A 694 8.84 18.74 -11.95
N VAL A 695 9.56 19.68 -11.34
CA VAL A 695 9.12 20.38 -10.12
C VAL A 695 8.70 21.80 -10.47
N VAL A 696 7.57 22.22 -9.92
CA VAL A 696 7.12 23.62 -9.96
C VAL A 696 7.45 24.27 -8.64
N MET A 697 8.12 25.42 -8.69
CA MET A 697 8.45 26.22 -7.52
C MET A 697 7.96 27.64 -7.66
N LYS A 698 7.26 28.13 -6.65
CA LYS A 698 6.67 29.47 -6.66
C LYS A 698 6.99 30.23 -5.39
N ASN A 699 7.39 31.49 -5.51
CA ASN A 699 7.68 32.37 -4.38
C ASN A 699 8.65 31.74 -3.36
N HIS A 700 9.62 30.96 -3.85
CA HIS A 700 10.69 30.41 -3.04
C HIS A 700 11.90 31.34 -3.10
N LEU A 701 12.68 31.41 -2.02
CA LEU A 701 13.95 32.15 -2.00
C LEU A 701 14.96 31.57 -3.01
N TYR A 702 15.10 30.23 -3.04
CA TYR A 702 15.98 29.51 -3.96
C TYR A 702 15.20 28.52 -4.82
N GLY A 703 15.67 28.27 -6.04
CA GLY A 703 15.18 27.18 -6.90
C GLY A 703 15.91 25.87 -6.59
N ALA A 704 17.02 25.65 -7.28
CA ALA A 704 17.98 24.60 -6.98
C ALA A 704 19.07 25.14 -6.04
N ARG A 705 19.26 24.52 -4.87
CA ARG A 705 20.20 25.00 -3.87
C ARG A 705 21.15 23.90 -3.40
N PHE A 706 22.43 24.22 -3.39
CA PHE A 706 23.48 23.42 -2.73
C PHE A 706 24.24 24.29 -1.73
N LYS A 707 24.42 23.78 -0.51
CA LYS A 707 25.18 24.43 0.55
C LYS A 707 26.11 23.45 1.28
N SER A 708 27.42 23.72 1.28
CA SER A 708 28.38 23.09 2.19
C SER A 708 29.09 24.13 3.05
N TRP A 709 29.45 23.74 4.27
CA TRP A 709 30.15 24.60 5.22
C TRP A 709 31.53 24.99 4.72
N THR A 710 31.92 26.23 5.02
CA THR A 710 33.30 26.73 4.84
C THR A 710 34.26 25.82 5.61
N GLY A 711 35.24 25.22 4.93
CA GLY A 711 36.16 24.25 5.53
C GLY A 711 35.54 22.85 5.75
N GLY A 712 34.44 22.54 5.06
CA GLY A 712 33.76 21.25 5.14
C GLY A 712 34.55 20.11 4.47
N ASN A 713 34.03 18.88 4.53
CA ASN A 713 34.70 17.73 3.91
C ASN A 713 33.67 16.77 3.29
N GLY A 714 34.14 15.86 2.45
CA GLY A 714 33.35 14.82 1.82
C GLY A 714 33.03 15.07 0.35
N ILE A 715 31.91 14.52 -0.12
CA ILE A 715 31.53 14.50 -1.54
C ILE A 715 30.02 14.62 -1.77
N ALA A 716 29.66 15.37 -2.81
CA ALA A 716 28.33 15.45 -3.40
C ALA A 716 28.46 15.06 -4.89
N ARG A 717 27.93 13.89 -5.28
CA ARG A 717 28.15 13.32 -6.63
C ARG A 717 26.86 12.93 -7.34
N ASN A 718 26.82 13.10 -8.67
CA ASN A 718 25.76 12.63 -9.54
C ASN A 718 24.40 13.20 -9.10
N ILE A 719 24.30 14.52 -9.21
CA ILE A 719 23.15 15.30 -8.76
C ILE A 719 22.58 16.01 -9.98
N THR A 720 21.29 15.85 -10.22
CA THR A 720 20.62 16.50 -11.35
C THR A 720 19.35 17.19 -10.89
N TRP A 721 19.19 18.46 -11.28
CA TRP A 721 17.90 19.13 -11.34
C TRP A 721 17.49 19.25 -12.80
N ARG A 722 16.34 18.68 -13.20
CA ARG A 722 15.86 18.77 -14.58
C ARG A 722 14.39 19.11 -14.71
N ASN A 723 14.04 19.86 -15.75
CA ASN A 723 12.66 20.28 -16.04
C ASN A 723 12.03 21.03 -14.86
N ILE A 724 12.68 22.11 -14.43
CA ILE A 724 12.25 22.90 -13.28
C ILE A 724 11.55 24.17 -13.76
N VAL A 725 10.35 24.42 -13.24
CA VAL A 725 9.57 25.63 -13.53
C VAL A 725 9.60 26.53 -12.30
N LEU A 726 10.13 27.73 -12.46
CA LEU A 726 10.26 28.72 -11.39
C LEU A 726 9.29 29.88 -11.59
N ASN A 727 8.69 30.36 -10.52
CA ASN A 727 7.82 31.53 -10.54
C ASN A 727 8.18 32.45 -9.37
N ASN A 728 8.68 33.66 -9.66
CA ASN A 728 9.10 34.65 -8.67
C ASN A 728 10.13 34.10 -7.66
N VAL A 729 11.21 33.51 -8.17
CA VAL A 729 12.30 32.97 -7.33
C VAL A 729 13.53 33.88 -7.40
N PRO A 730 14.00 34.52 -6.31
CA PRO A 730 15.15 35.43 -6.34
C PRO A 730 16.46 34.76 -6.79
N PHE A 731 16.73 33.55 -6.31
CA PHE A 731 17.95 32.79 -6.62
C PHE A 731 17.63 31.45 -7.31
N PRO A 732 17.44 31.45 -8.65
CA PRO A 732 17.06 30.23 -9.37
C PRO A 732 18.01 29.05 -9.20
N ILE A 733 19.32 29.26 -9.36
CA ILE A 733 20.36 28.25 -9.15
C ILE A 733 21.42 28.86 -8.22
N TYR A 734 21.62 28.24 -7.06
CA TYR A 734 22.54 28.73 -6.03
C TYR A 734 23.40 27.60 -5.47
N VAL A 735 24.70 27.64 -5.74
CA VAL A 735 25.67 26.65 -5.26
C VAL A 735 26.72 27.39 -4.46
N THR A 736 26.84 27.06 -3.17
CA THR A 736 27.90 27.63 -2.31
C THR A 736 28.63 26.53 -1.54
N GLN A 737 29.96 26.63 -1.53
CA GLN A 737 30.82 25.90 -0.60
C GLN A 737 31.27 26.76 0.60
N ASN A 738 30.81 28.01 0.64
CA ASN A 738 31.15 29.01 1.63
C ASN A 738 29.99 29.25 2.59
N TYR A 739 29.22 28.23 3.00
CA TYR A 739 28.17 28.41 4.00
C TYR A 739 28.78 28.60 5.40
N TRP A 740 28.25 29.53 6.18
CA TRP A 740 28.51 29.64 7.62
C TRP A 740 27.28 30.18 8.33
N ASP A 741 27.22 29.97 9.64
CA ASP A 741 26.18 30.56 10.47
C ASP A 741 26.57 31.98 10.84
N GLN A 742 25.89 32.95 10.25
CA GLN A 742 26.17 34.37 10.43
C GLN A 742 25.86 34.86 11.85
N ASN A 743 25.02 34.12 12.61
CA ASN A 743 24.72 34.46 14.00
C ASN A 743 25.88 34.09 14.96
N LEU A 744 26.81 33.23 14.53
CA LEU A 744 27.97 32.82 15.34
C LEU A 744 29.18 33.74 15.15
N GLY A 745 29.08 34.77 14.32
CA GLY A 745 30.13 35.77 14.13
C GLY A 745 30.61 35.88 12.66
N PRO A 746 31.79 36.49 12.44
CA PRO A 746 32.31 36.68 11.10
C PRO A 746 32.58 35.34 10.40
N LYS A 747 32.57 35.36 9.06
CA LYS A 747 32.88 34.19 8.24
C LYS A 747 34.20 33.56 8.70
N PRO A 748 34.26 32.23 8.92
CA PRO A 748 35.51 31.56 9.28
C PRO A 748 36.59 31.81 8.21
N THR A 749 37.76 32.29 8.65
CA THR A 749 38.96 32.37 7.82
C THR A 749 39.65 31.01 7.86
N THR A 750 39.41 30.16 6.87
CA THR A 750 40.13 28.88 6.77
C THR A 750 41.04 28.91 5.55
N ASP A 751 42.34 28.71 5.75
CA ASP A 751 43.32 28.43 4.69
C ASP A 751 43.30 26.95 4.26
N SER A 752 42.31 26.19 4.76
CA SER A 752 42.15 24.77 4.46
C SER A 752 41.67 24.59 3.01
N PRO A 753 42.39 23.85 2.15
CA PRO A 753 41.90 23.48 0.83
C PRO A 753 40.75 22.44 0.89
N ASN A 754 40.48 21.89 2.08
CA ASN A 754 39.42 20.90 2.26
C ASN A 754 38.05 21.59 2.29
N ASN A 755 37.26 21.35 1.25
CA ASN A 755 35.83 21.62 1.18
C ASN A 755 35.10 20.37 0.66
N THR A 756 33.78 20.30 0.86
CA THR A 756 32.99 19.19 0.28
C THR A 756 33.08 19.23 -1.24
N ASN A 757 33.60 18.17 -1.85
CA ASN A 757 33.80 18.10 -3.29
C ASN A 757 32.46 17.96 -4.02
N ILE A 758 32.33 18.58 -5.18
CA ILE A 758 31.15 18.48 -6.06
C ILE A 758 31.58 17.79 -7.35
N GLU A 759 30.90 16.70 -7.71
CA GLU A 759 31.17 15.94 -8.93
C GLU A 759 29.87 15.64 -9.68
N ASP A 760 29.85 15.85 -11.00
CA ASP A 760 28.70 15.50 -11.85
C ASP A 760 27.39 16.16 -11.38
N MET A 761 27.38 17.49 -11.34
CA MET A 761 26.22 18.29 -10.95
C MET A 761 25.60 18.96 -12.18
N ILE A 762 24.37 18.58 -12.50
CA ILE A 762 23.69 19.00 -13.73
C ILE A 762 22.43 19.82 -13.41
N PHE A 763 22.32 20.97 -14.05
CA PHE A 763 21.10 21.77 -14.10
C PHE A 763 20.59 21.79 -15.54
N ASP A 764 19.37 21.33 -15.76
CA ASP A 764 18.87 21.10 -17.10
C ASP A 764 17.43 21.58 -17.28
N ASN A 765 17.17 22.38 -18.30
CA ASN A 765 15.82 22.82 -18.69
C ASN A 765 15.09 23.54 -17.55
N PHE A 766 15.62 24.71 -17.17
CA PHE A 766 14.98 25.62 -16.24
C PHE A 766 14.18 26.68 -17.02
N SER A 767 12.98 26.99 -16.55
CA SER A 767 12.11 27.96 -17.20
C SER A 767 11.27 28.76 -16.20
N GLY A 768 10.76 29.91 -16.64
CA GLY A 768 9.89 30.77 -15.84
C GLY A 768 10.57 32.07 -15.40
N THR A 769 10.35 32.50 -14.16
CA THR A 769 10.68 33.86 -13.72
C THR A 769 11.59 33.94 -12.49
N GLN A 770 12.60 34.82 -12.58
CA GLN A 770 13.40 35.27 -11.45
C GLN A 770 12.79 36.53 -10.84
N LEU A 771 12.64 36.57 -9.51
CA LEU A 771 12.27 37.78 -8.79
C LEU A 771 13.50 38.68 -8.61
N ASP A 772 13.72 39.61 -9.55
CA ASP A 772 14.86 40.54 -9.57
C ASP A 772 14.52 41.95 -9.04
N LEU A 773 13.53 42.00 -8.13
CA LEU A 773 13.17 43.19 -7.37
C LEU A 773 13.60 43.00 -5.91
N PRO A 774 13.77 44.08 -5.13
CA PRO A 774 14.07 43.98 -3.70
C PRO A 774 13.11 43.01 -2.99
N TYR A 775 13.68 41.96 -2.41
CA TYR A 775 12.95 40.89 -1.73
C TYR A 775 13.46 40.80 -0.30
N VAL A 776 12.53 40.88 0.65
CA VAL A 776 12.80 40.60 2.06
C VAL A 776 11.66 39.72 2.55
N GLU A 777 11.98 38.48 2.92
CA GLU A 777 11.05 37.58 3.60
C GLU A 777 11.28 37.55 5.12
N GLY A 778 10.32 36.99 5.84
CA GLY A 778 10.32 37.00 7.31
C GLY A 778 11.38 36.12 7.98
N SER A 779 12.19 35.36 7.21
CA SER A 779 13.38 34.67 7.73
C SER A 779 14.60 35.59 7.89
N CYS A 780 14.55 36.83 7.38
CA CYS A 780 15.65 37.79 7.45
C CYS A 780 15.84 38.32 8.89
N VAL A 781 16.97 37.97 9.50
CA VAL A 781 17.33 38.33 10.89
C VAL A 781 18.61 39.15 11.02
N SER A 782 19.22 39.53 9.89
CA SER A 782 20.47 40.30 9.82
C SER A 782 20.33 41.46 8.82
N ASP A 783 21.22 42.44 8.89
CA ASP A 783 21.34 43.52 7.91
C ASP A 783 22.78 43.59 7.34
N PRO A 784 23.00 43.23 6.06
CA PRO A 784 22.01 42.73 5.11
C PRO A 784 21.49 41.33 5.50
N CYS A 785 20.35 40.90 4.93
CA CYS A 785 19.72 39.60 5.22
C CYS A 785 20.70 38.43 5.06
N TRP A 786 20.44 37.32 5.76
CA TRP A 786 21.40 36.21 5.83
C TRP A 786 21.68 35.55 4.48
N TYR A 787 20.74 35.64 3.54
CA TYR A 787 20.88 35.16 2.17
C TYR A 787 21.48 36.20 1.21
N SER A 788 21.93 37.35 1.71
CA SER A 788 22.59 38.37 0.92
C SER A 788 23.89 37.84 0.35
N VAL A 789 24.08 38.02 -0.95
CA VAL A 789 25.28 37.60 -1.68
C VAL A 789 26.11 38.84 -1.95
N ALA A 790 27.34 38.88 -1.45
CA ALA A 790 28.24 40.01 -1.66
C ALA A 790 28.46 40.27 -3.17
N ASN A 791 28.33 41.54 -3.58
CA ASN A 791 28.46 42.01 -4.97
C ASN A 791 27.37 41.54 -5.95
N ALA A 792 26.36 40.79 -5.51
CA ALA A 792 25.23 40.45 -6.38
C ALA A 792 24.37 41.68 -6.69
N THR A 793 23.85 41.77 -7.91
CA THR A 793 22.96 42.85 -8.35
C THR A 793 21.48 42.53 -8.15
N GLY A 794 21.16 41.28 -7.80
CA GLY A 794 19.80 40.74 -7.71
C GLY A 794 19.26 40.19 -9.03
N LYS A 795 20.09 40.15 -10.08
CA LYS A 795 19.72 39.69 -11.45
C LYS A 795 20.39 38.37 -11.82
N GLU A 796 21.11 37.77 -10.89
CA GLU A 796 21.91 36.58 -11.10
C GLU A 796 21.01 35.35 -11.10
N ILE A 797 20.76 34.76 -12.28
CA ILE A 797 19.99 33.52 -12.40
C ILE A 797 20.81 32.30 -11.97
N ILE A 798 22.14 32.41 -11.97
CA ILE A 798 23.07 31.38 -11.51
C ILE A 798 24.13 32.05 -10.65
N VAL A 799 24.30 31.54 -9.42
CA VAL A 799 25.40 31.91 -8.52
C VAL A 799 26.20 30.65 -8.19
N LEU A 800 27.46 30.62 -8.61
CA LEU A 800 28.45 29.58 -8.31
C LEU A 800 29.55 30.17 -7.42
N ASP A 801 29.44 29.91 -6.13
CA ASP A 801 30.37 30.34 -5.08
C ASP A 801 31.20 29.13 -4.62
N LEU A 802 32.26 28.85 -5.38
CA LEU A 802 33.02 27.59 -5.36
C LEU A 802 34.47 27.80 -4.94
N TYR A 803 35.07 26.78 -4.33
CA TYR A 803 36.50 26.68 -4.06
C TYR A 803 37.26 26.03 -5.21
N HIS A 804 38.45 26.55 -5.50
CA HIS A 804 39.35 25.97 -6.51
C HIS A 804 39.65 24.49 -6.27
N ASN A 805 39.70 23.71 -7.35
CA ASN A 805 40.05 22.28 -7.35
C ASN A 805 39.11 21.38 -6.52
N THR A 806 37.89 21.83 -6.22
CA THR A 806 36.91 21.03 -5.45
C THR A 806 35.66 20.68 -6.24
N THR A 807 35.58 21.09 -7.50
CA THR A 807 34.43 20.86 -8.36
C THR A 807 34.84 20.26 -9.68
N ARG A 808 34.09 19.27 -10.16
CA ARG A 808 34.27 18.63 -11.46
C ARG A 808 32.93 18.41 -12.14
N ASN A 809 32.84 18.74 -13.42
CA ASN A 809 31.66 18.47 -14.25
C ASN A 809 30.37 19.08 -13.67
N VAL A 810 30.43 20.38 -13.34
CA VAL A 810 29.23 21.17 -13.04
C VAL A 810 28.76 21.81 -14.33
N VAL A 811 27.52 21.54 -14.75
CA VAL A 811 27.00 21.97 -16.05
C VAL A 811 25.56 22.48 -15.94
N ALA A 812 25.30 23.65 -16.50
CA ALA A 812 23.98 24.23 -16.64
C ALA A 812 23.61 24.35 -18.13
N LYS A 813 22.60 23.60 -18.57
CA LYS A 813 22.14 23.59 -19.96
C LYS A 813 20.66 23.92 -20.08
N ARG A 814 20.26 24.51 -21.21
CA ARG A 814 18.88 24.92 -21.51
C ARG A 814 18.27 25.82 -20.43
N ILE A 815 19.01 26.85 -20.01
CA ILE A 815 18.59 27.81 -18.96
C ILE A 815 17.96 29.09 -19.54
N SER A 816 18.00 29.28 -20.86
CA SER A 816 17.48 30.48 -21.54
C SER A 816 15.97 30.73 -21.35
N GLY A 817 15.23 29.77 -20.80
CA GLY A 817 13.83 29.93 -20.42
C GLY A 817 13.61 30.74 -19.14
N LEU A 818 14.64 31.06 -18.36
CA LEU A 818 14.56 31.89 -17.16
C LEU A 818 14.69 33.37 -17.47
N ASN A 819 13.73 34.16 -17.00
CA ASN A 819 13.68 35.59 -17.27
C ASN A 819 13.48 36.41 -15.98
N PRO A 820 14.29 37.44 -15.72
CA PRO A 820 14.01 38.40 -14.66
C PRO A 820 12.66 39.09 -14.89
N ILE A 821 11.84 39.25 -13.84
CA ILE A 821 10.49 39.86 -13.96
C ILE A 821 10.55 41.32 -14.41
N SER A 822 11.62 42.05 -14.09
CA SER A 822 11.83 43.43 -14.54
C SER A 822 12.15 43.51 -16.05
N ARG A 823 12.35 42.36 -16.71
CA ARG A 823 12.84 42.22 -18.09
C ARG A 823 14.28 42.73 -18.28
N ALA A 824 15.04 42.89 -17.20
CA ALA A 824 16.47 43.08 -17.29
C ALA A 824 17.15 41.87 -17.97
N LYS A 825 18.36 42.10 -18.50
CA LYS A 825 19.20 40.98 -18.97
C LYS A 825 19.59 40.13 -17.76
N ALA A 826 19.39 38.82 -17.86
CA ALA A 826 19.84 37.87 -16.84
C ALA A 826 21.37 37.95 -16.67
N ALA A 827 21.82 37.80 -15.43
CA ALA A 827 23.23 37.80 -15.06
C ALA A 827 23.65 36.46 -14.44
N VAL A 828 24.94 36.27 -14.27
CA VAL A 828 25.57 35.16 -13.56
C VAL A 828 26.68 35.68 -12.65
N MET A 829 26.98 34.91 -11.61
CA MET A 829 28.16 35.08 -10.77
C MET A 829 28.91 33.76 -10.71
N CYS A 830 30.17 33.79 -11.15
CA CYS A 830 31.02 32.62 -11.25
C CYS A 830 32.49 33.06 -11.35
N ASP A 831 33.36 32.43 -10.57
CA ASP A 831 34.81 32.62 -10.68
C ASP A 831 35.39 31.61 -11.69
N PRO A 832 35.90 32.06 -12.85
CA PRO A 832 36.44 31.18 -13.89
C PRO A 832 37.69 30.42 -13.45
N THR A 833 38.31 30.82 -12.35
CA THR A 833 39.48 30.12 -11.81
C THR A 833 39.11 28.99 -10.86
N ALA A 834 37.87 28.91 -10.40
CA ALA A 834 37.40 27.88 -9.47
C ALA A 834 36.92 26.59 -10.16
N ILE A 835 36.64 26.63 -11.47
CA ILE A 835 36.12 25.52 -12.25
C ILE A 835 36.85 25.37 -13.59
N ASP A 836 37.16 24.13 -13.97
CA ASP A 836 38.02 23.81 -15.12
C ASP A 836 37.26 23.28 -16.36
N ASN A 837 35.94 23.09 -16.26
CA ASN A 837 35.07 22.67 -17.36
C ASN A 837 34.19 23.80 -17.90
N ASP A 838 33.70 23.64 -19.14
CA ASP A 838 32.63 24.50 -19.67
C ASP A 838 31.34 24.23 -18.88
N VAL A 839 30.90 25.22 -18.11
CA VAL A 839 29.71 25.16 -17.24
C VAL A 839 28.39 25.36 -18.00
N GLY A 840 28.43 25.47 -19.33
CA GLY A 840 27.28 25.75 -20.19
C GLY A 840 27.00 27.25 -20.40
N PHE A 841 27.80 28.12 -19.79
CA PHE A 841 27.79 29.56 -19.97
C PHE A 841 29.17 30.16 -19.70
N VAL A 842 29.39 31.40 -20.14
CA VAL A 842 30.62 32.15 -19.84
C VAL A 842 30.68 32.42 -18.34
N CYS A 843 31.53 31.70 -17.61
CA CYS A 843 31.73 31.87 -16.18
C CYS A 843 32.40 33.24 -15.89
N GLN A 844 31.61 34.18 -15.39
CA GLN A 844 32.02 35.54 -15.05
C GLN A 844 31.03 36.15 -14.04
N ASN A 845 31.34 37.35 -13.53
CA ASN A 845 30.35 38.23 -12.92
C ASN A 845 29.81 39.18 -13.99
N GLY A 846 28.56 39.02 -14.42
CA GLY A 846 28.00 39.84 -15.49
C GLY A 846 26.88 39.15 -16.28
N PRO A 847 26.59 39.60 -17.52
CA PRO A 847 25.51 39.05 -18.33
C PRO A 847 25.65 37.54 -18.56
N TYR A 848 24.51 36.82 -18.54
CA TYR A 848 24.44 35.42 -18.95
C TYR A 848 24.66 35.29 -20.46
N VAL A 849 25.65 34.49 -20.83
CA VAL A 849 25.97 34.15 -22.23
C VAL A 849 26.20 32.64 -22.30
N ALA A 850 25.30 31.92 -22.95
CA ALA A 850 25.40 30.46 -23.09
C ALA A 850 26.56 30.06 -24.03
N THR A 851 27.26 28.98 -23.66
CA THR A 851 28.30 28.32 -24.48
C THR A 851 27.68 27.18 -25.29
N PRO A 852 28.42 26.53 -26.23
CA PRO A 852 27.90 25.37 -26.96
C PRO A 852 27.39 24.24 -26.07
N VAL A 853 28.05 23.96 -24.93
CA VAL A 853 27.59 22.97 -23.94
C VAL A 853 26.20 23.34 -23.43
N GLY A 854 25.94 24.63 -23.18
CA GLY A 854 24.65 25.13 -22.71
C GLY A 854 23.47 24.92 -23.66
N TYR A 855 23.75 24.73 -24.97
CA TYR A 855 22.74 24.49 -26.01
C TYR A 855 22.53 23.01 -26.34
N THR A 856 23.35 22.09 -25.83
CA THR A 856 23.23 20.66 -26.15
C THR A 856 21.91 20.09 -25.64
N ARG A 857 21.24 19.29 -26.50
CA ARG A 857 19.92 18.69 -26.23
C ARG A 857 19.97 17.65 -25.12
#